data_AF-A0A7Y8M9L3-F1
#
_entry.id   AF-A0A7Y8M9L3-F1
#
_cell.length_a   1.000
_cell.length_b   1.000
_cell.length_c   1.000
_cell.angle_alpha   90.00
_cell.angle_beta   90.00
_cell.angle_gamma   90.00
#
_symmetry.space_group_name_H-M   'P 1'
#
loop_
_entity.id
_entity.type
_entity.pdbx_description
1 polymer ?
#
loop_
_entity_poly.entity_id
_entity_poly.type
_entity_poly.pdbx_seq_one_letter_code
_entity_poly.pdbx_strand_id
1 'polypeptide(L)'
;MALFVTVDQDGGSPSEGRRGPECGRGLAALLIGFALCLAPAGAAPASPGAPPGAGTAASAESLSAEDRAALERAFDAADRGQAAGFESAKASLRSALARTLAEWKWLDRQADGASFDRLAAFIEAHPSWPRLSLMEAEAERKVADRPAADILAWFERHPPRTGEGHVAWGEALIASGRLEEGKAAIVKAWVELGLPDSAERAFLARHGEHLTQADHEARLTRLLWDGHTTSASQLLSRVSPGARALAEARIALQTRAPNIDGIVGRVPAEYQDDGGLLFDRIRWRRRLGRDEDTWDLLASAPSDPQTLYDPERWWTERHIQARNSLKAGKPELAYAMVARTGLTEGGSFADAEWLAGWIALRHLDKPQRALEHFLTLEAGVSTPISKARAFYWAGRAASAMDDPASARSYYLAAGERPFTYYGQLALEKLEPALARVSLDPMPEVSAAERAAILQRPEISAMRLLTAIDAETDLRRFAYELDDRLETPAEFAVVGELLRDLGAPHLSIRTAKYGLFKHYPLLDLAYPTMDLGDAEKGPGPELALVLGLSRQESEFNPAAVSHAGARGLMQLMPATAKITARRHGLSYDQSWLTTRPEYNVKLGRAHLADLLEEFDDSYIFTIAAYNAGGGRVREWIQTYGNPQAEGVDAIDWVELIPFSETRNYVQRVLENVAVYRARLAGEAVPVSLIADLQRGSSKGRPSYAAYRPEDSPTRLAALSPASLSPAGRPDVDPLREPDRTAPVAAPAAETDASAGPD
;
A
#
# COMPACT_ATOMS: atom_id res chain seq x y z
N MET A 1 5.58 6.17 -13.28
CA MET A 1 5.36 4.88 -12.58
C MET A 1 6.70 4.19 -12.40
N ALA A 2 7.34 4.55 -11.29
CA ALA A 2 8.51 3.98 -10.60
C ALA A 2 8.84 5.00 -9.50
N LEU A 3 7.87 5.10 -8.62
CA LEU A 3 7.84 5.78 -7.34
C LEU A 3 6.87 4.86 -6.63
N PHE A 4 7.33 4.24 -5.56
CA PHE A 4 6.50 3.37 -4.77
C PHE A 4 5.14 4.03 -4.55
N VAL A 5 4.07 3.27 -4.77
CA VAL A 5 2.82 3.47 -4.04
C VAL A 5 3.10 3.07 -2.59
N THR A 6 3.94 3.83 -1.91
CA THR A 6 3.56 4.37 -0.63
C THR A 6 2.61 5.50 -0.97
N VAL A 7 1.45 5.51 -0.34
CA VAL A 7 0.60 6.69 -0.30
C VAL A 7 1.47 7.83 0.23
N ASP A 8 2.02 8.65 -0.67
CA ASP A 8 2.62 9.93 -0.30
C ASP A 8 1.44 10.90 -0.20
N GLN A 9 1.03 11.12 1.05
CA GLN A 9 0.06 12.14 1.41
C GLN A 9 0.74 13.51 1.34
N ASP A 10 0.89 14.05 0.14
CA ASP A 10 1.07 15.48 -0.06
C ASP A 10 0.32 15.89 -1.34
N GLY A 11 -0.96 16.24 -1.13
CA GLY A 11 -1.89 16.66 -2.17
C GLY A 11 -3.33 16.50 -1.66
N GLY A 12 -3.86 17.55 -1.04
CA GLY A 12 -5.18 17.56 -0.40
C GLY A 12 -6.29 17.00 -1.28
N SER A 13 -6.86 15.88 -0.85
CA SER A 13 -8.24 15.49 -1.08
C SER A 13 -8.72 14.80 0.19
N PRO A 14 -9.95 15.10 0.66
CA PRO A 14 -10.36 14.80 2.02
C PRO A 14 -10.50 13.29 2.22
N SER A 15 -9.85 12.78 3.26
CA SER A 15 -10.06 11.44 3.78
C SER A 15 -11.52 11.29 4.22
N GLU A 16 -12.32 10.51 3.48
CA GLU A 16 -13.61 10.02 3.95
C GLU A 16 -13.37 9.05 5.11
N GLY A 17 -13.51 9.55 6.35
CA GLY A 17 -13.46 8.74 7.54
C GLY A 17 -14.66 7.81 7.64
N ARG A 18 -14.44 6.50 7.53
CA ARG A 18 -15.40 5.49 8.02
C ARG A 18 -15.25 5.38 9.53
N ARG A 19 -16.09 6.08 10.28
CA ARG A 19 -16.48 5.72 11.66
C ARG A 19 -17.97 5.99 11.83
N GLY A 20 -18.76 4.94 12.00
CA GLY A 20 -20.10 4.98 12.57
C GLY A 20 -20.06 4.36 13.97
N PRO A 21 -20.86 4.83 14.94
CA PRO A 21 -20.82 4.33 16.30
C PRO A 21 -21.58 3.00 16.44
N GLU A 22 -21.04 2.12 17.30
CA GLU A 22 -21.72 0.93 17.78
C GLU A 22 -23.02 1.28 18.54
N CYS A 23 -24.11 0.56 18.25
CA CYS A 23 -25.15 0.30 19.23
C CYS A 23 -26.02 -0.90 18.82
N GLY A 24 -26.24 -1.84 19.75
CA GLY A 24 -27.47 -2.63 19.78
C GLY A 24 -27.33 -4.15 19.61
N ARG A 25 -27.16 -4.84 20.74
CA ARG A 25 -27.34 -6.30 20.88
C ARG A 25 -28.73 -6.75 20.42
N GLY A 26 -28.79 -7.79 19.60
CA GLY A 26 -30.01 -8.54 19.31
C GLY A 26 -29.70 -10.03 19.11
N LEU A 27 -30.13 -10.87 20.06
CA LEU A 27 -30.07 -12.32 19.99
C LEU A 27 -30.88 -12.85 18.78
N ALA A 28 -30.27 -13.72 17.97
CA ALA A 28 -31.00 -14.65 17.12
C ALA A 28 -30.30 -16.02 17.15
N ALA A 29 -31.01 -17.01 17.68
CA ALA A 29 -30.58 -18.39 17.81
C ALA A 29 -30.55 -19.10 16.45
N LEU A 30 -29.43 -19.74 16.11
CA LEU A 30 -29.33 -20.63 14.95
C LEU A 30 -29.40 -22.10 15.42
N LEU A 31 -30.47 -22.78 15.04
CA LEU A 31 -30.61 -24.24 15.10
C LEU A 31 -29.97 -24.84 13.85
N ILE A 32 -28.87 -25.59 14.02
CA ILE A 32 -28.25 -26.39 12.96
C ILE A 32 -28.79 -27.82 13.09
N GLY A 33 -29.62 -28.23 12.12
CA GLY A 33 -30.04 -29.62 11.94
C GLY A 33 -29.12 -30.32 10.94
N PHE A 34 -28.30 -31.24 11.45
CA PHE A 34 -27.54 -32.20 10.64
C PHE A 34 -28.49 -33.31 10.15
N ALA A 35 -28.48 -33.59 8.84
CA ALA A 35 -29.08 -34.80 8.28
C ALA A 35 -28.05 -35.54 7.43
N LEU A 36 -27.54 -36.64 7.99
CA LEU A 36 -26.86 -37.72 7.27
C LEU A 36 -27.88 -38.46 6.40
N CYS A 37 -27.54 -38.73 5.14
CA CYS A 37 -28.12 -39.85 4.39
C CYS A 37 -27.01 -40.62 3.67
N LEU A 38 -27.01 -41.93 3.91
CA LEU A 38 -26.08 -42.93 3.39
C LEU A 38 -26.76 -43.77 2.29
N ALA A 39 -25.97 -44.07 1.25
CA ALA A 39 -26.00 -45.25 0.34
C ALA A 39 -27.04 -45.30 -0.82
N PRO A 40 -26.87 -46.17 -1.85
CA PRO A 40 -25.75 -47.07 -2.21
C PRO A 40 -25.26 -46.98 -3.69
N ALA A 41 -24.18 -47.71 -3.99
CA ALA A 41 -23.66 -47.98 -5.32
C ALA A 41 -24.50 -48.99 -6.13
N GLY A 42 -24.57 -48.83 -7.46
CA GLY A 42 -25.11 -49.86 -8.36
C GLY A 42 -25.26 -49.46 -9.84
N ALA A 43 -24.38 -50.04 -10.67
CA ALA A 43 -24.50 -50.44 -12.08
C ALA A 43 -24.84 -49.42 -13.21
N ALA A 44 -23.97 -49.43 -14.23
CA ALA A 44 -24.11 -48.77 -15.52
C ALA A 44 -25.21 -49.36 -16.42
N PRO A 45 -25.70 -48.56 -17.39
CA PRO A 45 -25.95 -49.09 -18.73
C PRO A 45 -25.31 -48.23 -19.85
N ALA A 46 -25.20 -48.89 -21.00
CA ALA A 46 -24.45 -48.53 -22.19
C ALA A 46 -24.89 -47.24 -22.92
N SER A 47 -23.91 -46.65 -23.64
CA SER A 47 -24.05 -45.53 -24.56
C SER A 47 -25.06 -45.75 -25.68
N PRO A 48 -25.65 -44.65 -26.18
CA PRO A 48 -25.88 -44.50 -27.60
C PRO A 48 -25.26 -43.20 -28.16
N GLY A 49 -24.47 -43.36 -29.23
CA GLY A 49 -24.36 -42.44 -30.36
C GLY A 49 -23.95 -40.98 -30.12
N ALA A 50 -22.68 -40.68 -30.44
CA ALA A 50 -22.22 -39.30 -30.69
C ALA A 50 -22.94 -38.69 -31.91
N PRO A 51 -23.40 -37.44 -31.86
CA PRO A 51 -23.54 -36.59 -33.04
C PRO A 51 -22.18 -35.93 -33.36
N PRO A 52 -21.83 -35.76 -34.64
CA PRO A 52 -20.63 -35.03 -35.04
C PRO A 52 -20.89 -33.54 -34.83
N GLY A 53 -20.16 -32.93 -33.90
CA GLY A 53 -20.29 -31.53 -33.57
C GLY A 53 -19.33 -31.16 -32.45
N ALA A 54 -18.04 -31.35 -32.69
CA ALA A 54 -17.01 -30.65 -31.93
C ALA A 54 -17.20 -29.15 -32.19
N GLY A 55 -18.06 -28.54 -31.38
CA GLY A 55 -18.18 -27.10 -31.26
C GLY A 55 -16.83 -26.59 -30.78
N THR A 56 -16.13 -25.93 -31.69
CA THR A 56 -15.00 -25.05 -31.46
C THR A 56 -15.09 -24.35 -30.11
N ALA A 57 -13.99 -24.40 -29.36
CA ALA A 57 -13.71 -23.55 -28.22
C ALA A 57 -14.28 -22.15 -28.47
N ALA A 58 -15.12 -21.69 -27.55
CA ALA A 58 -15.71 -20.37 -27.58
C ALA A 58 -14.58 -19.33 -27.65
N SER A 59 -14.30 -18.86 -28.86
CA SER A 59 -13.50 -17.67 -29.10
C SER A 59 -14.20 -16.51 -28.41
N ALA A 60 -13.50 -15.85 -27.51
CA ALA A 60 -13.88 -14.50 -27.07
C ALA A 60 -14.26 -13.67 -28.31
N GLU A 61 -15.38 -12.95 -28.26
CA GLU A 61 -15.76 -12.02 -29.32
C GLU A 61 -14.61 -11.04 -29.56
N SER A 62 -13.80 -11.29 -30.59
CA SER A 62 -12.86 -10.30 -31.09
C SER A 62 -13.68 -9.16 -31.69
N LEU A 63 -13.45 -7.93 -31.25
CA LEU A 63 -14.04 -6.74 -31.87
C LEU A 63 -13.87 -6.82 -33.39
N SER A 64 -14.95 -6.62 -34.14
CA SER A 64 -14.82 -6.43 -35.58
C SER A 64 -13.98 -5.17 -35.87
N ALA A 65 -13.38 -5.08 -37.04
CA ALA A 65 -12.60 -3.90 -37.41
C ALA A 65 -13.45 -2.62 -37.36
N GLU A 66 -14.74 -2.72 -37.72
CA GLU A 66 -15.69 -1.62 -37.62
C GLU A 66 -15.98 -1.23 -36.17
N ASP A 67 -16.26 -2.21 -35.30
CA ASP A 67 -16.51 -1.93 -33.88
C ASP A 67 -15.27 -1.37 -33.18
N ARG A 68 -14.07 -1.87 -33.53
CA ARG A 68 -12.80 -1.31 -33.02
C ARG A 68 -12.64 0.15 -33.41
N ALA A 69 -12.78 0.49 -34.69
CA ALA A 69 -12.65 1.86 -35.17
C ALA A 69 -13.76 2.78 -34.65
N ALA A 70 -14.96 2.26 -34.42
CA ALA A 70 -16.04 3.00 -33.77
C ALA A 70 -15.75 3.25 -32.28
N LEU A 71 -15.19 2.28 -31.57
CA LEU A 71 -14.84 2.40 -30.16
C LEU A 71 -13.68 3.39 -29.97
N GLU A 72 -12.64 3.33 -30.81
CA GLU A 72 -11.55 4.30 -30.84
C GLU A 72 -12.10 5.73 -31.03
N ARG A 73 -12.98 5.95 -32.02
CA ARG A 73 -13.63 7.25 -32.24
C ARG A 73 -14.49 7.70 -31.05
N ALA A 74 -15.18 6.79 -30.36
CA ALA A 74 -15.97 7.11 -29.19
C ALA A 74 -15.08 7.54 -28.01
N PHE A 75 -13.96 6.85 -27.77
CA PHE A 75 -12.98 7.22 -26.74
C PHE A 75 -12.37 8.58 -27.01
N ASP A 76 -11.95 8.81 -28.25
CA ASP A 76 -11.43 10.07 -28.75
C ASP A 76 -12.42 11.24 -28.57
N ALA A 77 -13.69 11.01 -28.90
CA ALA A 77 -14.74 12.01 -28.74
C ALA A 77 -15.02 12.29 -27.25
N ALA A 78 -14.99 11.27 -26.39
CA ALA A 78 -15.15 11.42 -24.95
C ALA A 78 -13.99 12.20 -24.32
N ASP A 79 -12.74 11.91 -24.71
CA ASP A 79 -11.57 12.64 -24.20
C ASP A 79 -11.56 14.11 -24.65
N ARG A 80 -12.18 14.43 -25.80
CA ARG A 80 -12.32 15.79 -26.32
C ARG A 80 -13.66 16.49 -26.00
N GLY A 81 -14.58 15.83 -25.28
CA GLY A 81 -15.91 16.39 -24.97
C GLY A 81 -16.83 16.60 -26.19
N GLN A 82 -16.64 15.84 -27.27
CA GLN A 82 -17.38 15.98 -28.53
C GLN A 82 -18.67 15.16 -28.53
N ALA A 83 -19.72 15.64 -27.86
CA ALA A 83 -20.97 14.88 -27.63
C ALA A 83 -21.62 14.29 -28.90
N ALA A 84 -21.81 15.09 -29.95
CA ALA A 84 -22.43 14.60 -31.19
C ALA A 84 -21.59 13.51 -31.88
N GLY A 85 -20.26 13.66 -31.87
CA GLY A 85 -19.34 12.66 -32.40
C GLY A 85 -19.36 11.38 -31.58
N PHE A 86 -19.42 11.51 -30.25
CA PHE A 86 -19.53 10.39 -29.32
C PHE A 86 -20.81 9.58 -29.56
N GLU A 87 -21.98 10.22 -29.59
CA GLU A 87 -23.26 9.51 -29.76
C GLU A 87 -23.33 8.81 -31.13
N SER A 88 -22.81 9.44 -32.19
CA SER A 88 -22.71 8.81 -33.52
C SER A 88 -21.80 7.59 -33.51
N ALA A 89 -20.61 7.69 -32.89
CA ALA A 89 -19.67 6.57 -32.80
C ALA A 89 -20.25 5.42 -31.97
N LYS A 90 -20.82 5.72 -30.79
CA LYS A 90 -21.47 4.75 -29.91
C LYS A 90 -22.65 4.05 -30.60
N ALA A 91 -23.47 4.77 -31.35
CA ALA A 91 -24.60 4.18 -32.09
C ALA A 91 -24.17 3.21 -33.21
N SER A 92 -22.94 3.36 -33.73
CA SER A 92 -22.39 2.48 -34.76
C SER A 92 -21.81 1.16 -34.22
N LEU A 93 -21.63 1.04 -32.90
CA LEU A 93 -21.10 -0.16 -32.25
C LEU A 93 -22.17 -1.27 -32.18
N ARG A 94 -21.82 -2.45 -32.70
CA ARG A 94 -22.70 -3.64 -32.66
C ARG A 94 -22.59 -4.37 -31.33
N SER A 95 -21.37 -4.55 -30.83
CA SER A 95 -21.11 -5.16 -29.52
C SER A 95 -21.78 -4.36 -28.38
N ALA A 96 -22.58 -5.04 -27.57
CA ALA A 96 -23.21 -4.45 -26.39
C ALA A 96 -22.17 -4.04 -25.35
N LEU A 97 -21.12 -4.86 -25.16
CA LEU A 97 -20.04 -4.54 -24.24
C LEU A 97 -19.23 -3.33 -24.72
N ALA A 98 -18.95 -3.22 -26.02
CA ALA A 98 -18.26 -2.04 -26.55
C ALA A 98 -19.08 -0.76 -26.37
N ARG A 99 -20.41 -0.81 -26.55
CA ARG A 99 -21.32 0.32 -26.26
C ARG A 99 -21.29 0.72 -24.79
N THR A 100 -21.26 -0.27 -23.89
CA THR A 100 -21.18 -0.05 -22.44
C THR A 100 -19.83 0.57 -22.08
N LEU A 101 -18.74 0.09 -22.67
CA LEU A 101 -17.40 0.62 -22.44
C LEU A 101 -17.22 2.05 -22.97
N ALA A 102 -17.78 2.36 -24.15
CA ALA A 102 -17.86 3.73 -24.65
C ALA A 102 -18.65 4.63 -23.70
N GLU A 103 -19.80 4.15 -23.19
CA GLU A 103 -20.60 4.91 -22.21
C GLU A 103 -19.84 5.20 -20.93
N TRP A 104 -19.19 4.18 -20.35
CA TRP A 104 -18.32 4.35 -19.20
C TRP A 104 -17.25 5.41 -19.43
N LYS A 105 -16.56 5.35 -20.59
CA LYS A 105 -15.50 6.30 -20.94
C LYS A 105 -16.05 7.73 -21.03
N TRP A 106 -17.24 7.91 -21.61
CA TRP A 106 -17.90 9.22 -21.62
C TRP A 106 -18.15 9.72 -20.20
N LEU A 107 -18.70 8.88 -19.32
CA LEU A 107 -19.00 9.27 -17.94
C LEU A 107 -17.74 9.48 -17.09
N ASP A 108 -16.64 8.76 -17.32
CA ASP A 108 -15.37 9.03 -16.61
C ASP A 108 -14.75 10.39 -17.00
N ARG A 109 -14.96 10.83 -18.25
CA ARG A 109 -14.33 12.05 -18.78
C ARG A 109 -15.22 13.29 -18.75
N GLN A 110 -16.53 13.10 -18.86
CA GLN A 110 -17.54 14.15 -19.06
C GLN A 110 -18.72 14.00 -18.08
N ALA A 111 -18.48 13.48 -16.87
CA ALA A 111 -19.50 13.34 -15.83
C ALA A 111 -20.24 14.67 -15.58
N ASP A 112 -19.50 15.77 -15.48
CA ASP A 112 -20.01 17.13 -15.22
C ASP A 112 -21.06 17.60 -16.24
N GLY A 113 -20.93 17.19 -17.49
CA GLY A 113 -21.91 17.44 -18.55
C GLY A 113 -23.05 16.42 -18.64
N ALA A 114 -22.99 15.29 -17.94
CA ALA A 114 -24.00 14.24 -18.00
C ALA A 114 -25.25 14.57 -17.17
N SER A 115 -26.43 14.11 -17.58
CA SER A 115 -27.64 14.27 -16.75
C SER A 115 -27.62 13.31 -15.56
N PHE A 116 -28.38 13.64 -14.50
CA PHE A 116 -28.59 12.73 -13.36
C PHE A 116 -29.07 11.35 -13.83
N ASP A 117 -30.07 11.28 -14.71
CA ASP A 117 -30.62 9.99 -15.17
C ASP A 117 -29.58 9.13 -15.88
N ARG A 118 -28.67 9.75 -16.64
CA ARG A 118 -27.61 9.05 -17.36
C ARG A 118 -26.58 8.47 -16.38
N LEU A 119 -26.19 9.24 -15.37
CA LEU A 119 -25.28 8.81 -14.31
C LEU A 119 -25.91 7.70 -13.47
N ALA A 120 -27.12 7.92 -12.96
CA ALA A 120 -27.86 6.98 -12.12
C ALA A 120 -28.08 5.64 -12.83
N ALA A 121 -28.51 5.65 -14.10
CA ALA A 121 -28.71 4.44 -14.88
C ALA A 121 -27.42 3.62 -15.04
N PHE A 122 -26.27 4.28 -15.22
CA PHE A 122 -24.99 3.59 -15.34
C PHE A 122 -24.52 3.01 -14.00
N ILE A 123 -24.62 3.79 -12.91
CA ILE A 123 -24.23 3.37 -11.55
C ILE A 123 -25.01 2.11 -11.15
N GLU A 124 -26.34 2.12 -11.36
CA GLU A 124 -27.21 0.99 -10.98
C GLU A 124 -26.97 -0.26 -11.85
N ALA A 125 -26.68 -0.09 -13.14
CA ALA A 125 -26.48 -1.21 -14.06
C ALA A 125 -25.09 -1.87 -13.93
N HIS A 126 -24.09 -1.14 -13.44
CA HIS A 126 -22.68 -1.53 -13.52
C HIS A 126 -21.92 -1.33 -12.19
N PRO A 127 -22.35 -1.95 -11.08
CA PRO A 127 -21.77 -1.73 -9.75
C PRO A 127 -20.32 -2.23 -9.62
N SER A 128 -19.83 -3.05 -10.57
CA SER A 128 -18.46 -3.57 -10.61
C SER A 128 -17.49 -2.75 -11.47
N TRP A 129 -17.93 -1.62 -12.03
CA TRP A 129 -17.10 -0.84 -12.94
C TRP A 129 -16.26 0.21 -12.20
N PRO A 130 -15.09 0.60 -12.72
CA PRO A 130 -14.25 1.58 -12.05
C PRO A 130 -14.88 2.97 -12.11
N ARG A 131 -14.48 3.83 -11.16
CA ARG A 131 -14.83 5.28 -11.11
C ARG A 131 -16.28 5.60 -10.76
N LEU A 132 -17.01 4.66 -10.16
CA LEU A 132 -18.38 4.94 -9.70
C LEU A 132 -18.45 6.06 -8.67
N SER A 133 -17.50 6.19 -7.74
CA SER A 133 -17.52 7.29 -6.76
C SER A 133 -17.42 8.69 -7.39
N LEU A 134 -16.77 8.83 -8.55
CA LEU A 134 -16.81 10.08 -9.32
C LEU A 134 -18.24 10.33 -9.84
N MET A 135 -18.84 9.31 -10.44
CA MET A 135 -20.18 9.40 -11.02
C MET A 135 -21.25 9.65 -9.96
N GLU A 136 -21.13 9.01 -8.79
CA GLU A 136 -21.97 9.24 -7.60
C GLU A 136 -21.86 10.70 -7.14
N ALA A 137 -20.63 11.21 -6.94
CA ALA A 137 -20.41 12.59 -6.53
C ALA A 137 -20.96 13.62 -7.53
N GLU A 138 -20.94 13.30 -8.82
CA GLU A 138 -21.57 14.15 -9.83
C GLU A 138 -23.10 14.01 -9.85
N ALA A 139 -23.64 12.80 -9.68
CA ALA A 139 -25.07 12.59 -9.58
C ALA A 139 -25.65 13.39 -8.39
N GLU A 140 -24.96 13.39 -7.24
CA GLU A 140 -25.31 14.20 -6.08
C GLU A 140 -25.39 15.70 -6.37
N ARG A 141 -24.47 16.24 -7.18
CA ARG A 141 -24.51 17.65 -7.60
C ARG A 141 -25.71 18.00 -8.47
N LYS A 142 -26.33 17.02 -9.12
CA LYS A 142 -27.45 17.20 -10.05
C LYS A 142 -28.79 16.71 -9.50
N VAL A 143 -28.80 16.13 -8.30
CA VAL A 143 -30.01 15.57 -7.69
C VAL A 143 -30.93 16.64 -7.10
N ALA A 144 -30.40 17.83 -6.77
CA ALA A 144 -31.12 18.89 -6.05
C ALA A 144 -32.38 19.40 -6.78
N ASP A 145 -32.45 19.29 -8.10
CA ASP A 145 -33.60 19.73 -8.90
C ASP A 145 -34.75 18.69 -8.94
N ARG A 146 -34.60 17.55 -8.26
CA ARG A 146 -35.58 16.45 -8.25
C ARG A 146 -36.67 16.67 -7.18
N PRO A 147 -37.86 16.06 -7.34
CA PRO A 147 -38.84 15.97 -6.27
C PRO A 147 -38.24 15.34 -4.99
N ALA A 148 -38.62 15.85 -3.81
CA ALA A 148 -38.07 15.37 -2.54
C ALA A 148 -38.21 13.84 -2.35
N ALA A 149 -39.31 13.24 -2.81
CA ALA A 149 -39.50 11.79 -2.76
C ALA A 149 -38.45 11.01 -3.56
N ASP A 150 -38.06 11.52 -4.73
CA ASP A 150 -37.05 10.89 -5.60
C ASP A 150 -35.65 11.05 -5.01
N ILE A 151 -35.36 12.21 -4.42
CA ILE A 151 -34.10 12.48 -3.70
C ILE A 151 -33.94 11.47 -2.55
N LEU A 152 -34.99 11.28 -1.74
CA LEU A 152 -34.97 10.33 -0.63
C LEU A 152 -34.79 8.89 -1.13
N ALA A 153 -35.54 8.46 -2.14
CA ALA A 153 -35.42 7.12 -2.71
C ALA A 153 -34.05 6.84 -3.34
N TRP A 154 -33.38 7.87 -3.88
CA TRP A 154 -32.00 7.77 -4.36
C TRP A 154 -31.03 7.56 -3.20
N PHE A 155 -31.07 8.43 -2.18
CA PHE A 155 -30.14 8.41 -1.05
C PHE A 155 -30.36 7.24 -0.07
N GLU A 156 -31.53 6.63 -0.07
CA GLU A 156 -31.78 5.37 0.65
C GLU A 156 -30.97 4.19 0.06
N ARG A 157 -30.69 4.22 -1.24
CA ARG A 157 -29.93 3.18 -1.95
C ARG A 157 -28.46 3.56 -2.15
N HIS A 158 -28.18 4.85 -2.26
CA HIS A 158 -26.85 5.42 -2.49
C HIS A 158 -26.60 6.53 -1.45
N PRO A 159 -26.21 6.20 -0.21
CA PRO A 159 -26.02 7.19 0.84
C PRO A 159 -25.12 8.36 0.41
N PRO A 160 -25.47 9.62 0.76
CA PRO A 160 -24.74 10.79 0.27
C PRO A 160 -23.29 10.79 0.75
N ARG A 161 -22.40 11.24 -0.13
CA ARG A 161 -20.94 11.30 0.11
C ARG A 161 -20.39 12.71 0.12
N THR A 162 -20.99 13.59 -0.68
CA THR A 162 -20.53 14.97 -0.85
C THR A 162 -21.30 15.92 0.06
N GLY A 163 -20.73 17.10 0.31
CA GLY A 163 -21.43 18.17 1.03
C GLY A 163 -22.74 18.55 0.32
N GLU A 164 -22.72 18.68 -1.01
CA GLU A 164 -23.89 19.01 -1.81
C GLU A 164 -24.98 17.92 -1.75
N GLY A 165 -24.59 16.64 -1.79
CA GLY A 165 -25.51 15.52 -1.61
C GLY A 165 -26.16 15.49 -0.23
N HIS A 166 -25.39 15.75 0.83
CA HIS A 166 -25.92 15.88 2.19
C HIS A 166 -26.88 17.07 2.34
N VAL A 167 -26.62 18.19 1.66
CA VAL A 167 -27.56 19.33 1.63
C VAL A 167 -28.85 18.92 0.93
N ALA A 168 -28.78 18.36 -0.27
CA ALA A 168 -29.98 17.95 -1.03
C ALA A 168 -30.80 16.91 -0.25
N TRP A 169 -30.14 15.94 0.39
CA TRP A 169 -30.79 14.96 1.25
C TRP A 169 -31.45 15.62 2.48
N GLY A 170 -30.74 16.53 3.14
CA GLY A 170 -31.26 17.26 4.29
C GLY A 170 -32.48 18.13 3.96
N GLU A 171 -32.44 18.86 2.85
CA GLU A 171 -33.57 19.65 2.35
C GLU A 171 -34.79 18.76 2.03
N ALA A 172 -34.59 17.61 1.38
CA ALA A 172 -35.64 16.66 1.07
C ALA A 172 -36.26 16.03 2.34
N LEU A 173 -35.43 15.71 3.35
CA LEU A 173 -35.89 15.22 4.65
C LEU A 173 -36.78 16.26 5.35
N ILE A 174 -36.35 17.52 5.42
CA ILE A 174 -37.14 18.62 6.01
C ILE A 174 -38.47 18.77 5.26
N ALA A 175 -38.44 18.79 3.93
CA ALA A 175 -39.65 18.91 3.11
C ALA A 175 -40.64 17.75 3.32
N SER A 176 -40.14 16.55 3.66
CA SER A 176 -40.96 15.37 3.99
C SER A 176 -41.47 15.34 5.44
N GLY A 177 -41.10 16.32 6.28
CA GLY A 177 -41.48 16.39 7.70
C GLY A 177 -40.48 15.76 8.68
N ARG A 178 -39.34 15.22 8.19
CA ARG A 178 -38.26 14.63 9.00
C ARG A 178 -37.24 15.70 9.43
N LEU A 179 -37.71 16.68 10.20
CA LEU A 179 -36.97 17.91 10.50
C LEU A 179 -35.60 17.68 11.15
N GLU A 180 -35.53 16.87 12.20
CA GLU A 180 -34.29 16.68 12.97
C GLU A 180 -33.21 15.93 12.18
N GLU A 181 -33.61 14.92 11.41
CA GLU A 181 -32.70 14.20 10.52
C GLU A 181 -32.18 15.12 9.41
N GLY A 182 -33.05 15.94 8.83
CA GLY A 182 -32.64 16.87 7.78
C GLY A 182 -31.71 17.98 8.27
N LYS A 183 -31.94 18.53 9.47
CA LYS A 183 -31.01 19.46 10.11
C LYS A 183 -29.66 18.81 10.38
N ALA A 184 -29.64 17.58 10.91
CA ALA A 184 -28.40 16.85 11.16
C ALA A 184 -27.58 16.65 9.87
N ALA A 185 -28.24 16.34 8.75
CA ALA A 185 -27.58 16.24 7.45
C ALA A 185 -26.98 17.57 6.97
N ILE A 186 -27.69 18.69 7.13
CA ILE A 186 -27.21 20.05 6.80
C ILE A 186 -26.02 20.45 7.69
N VAL A 187 -26.09 20.20 8.99
CA VAL A 187 -24.98 20.47 9.92
C VAL A 187 -23.76 19.65 9.53
N LYS A 188 -23.93 18.36 9.22
CA LYS A 188 -22.83 17.50 8.74
C LYS A 188 -22.19 18.04 7.46
N ALA A 189 -23.00 18.47 6.49
CA ALA A 189 -22.50 19.09 5.25
C ALA A 189 -21.62 20.32 5.53
N TRP A 190 -21.98 21.11 6.54
CA TRP A 190 -21.24 22.30 6.94
C TRP A 190 -20.00 21.99 7.78
N VAL A 191 -20.10 21.12 8.78
CA VAL A 191 -19.02 20.91 9.74
C VAL A 191 -17.95 20.00 9.13
N GLU A 192 -18.36 18.88 8.55
CA GLU A 192 -17.46 17.77 8.20
C GLU A 192 -17.09 17.75 6.71
N LEU A 193 -17.98 18.22 5.84
CA LEU A 193 -17.80 18.09 4.39
C LEU A 193 -17.37 19.38 3.71
N GLY A 194 -16.71 19.23 2.55
CA GLY A 194 -16.35 20.35 1.69
C GLY A 194 -17.56 20.90 0.94
N LEU A 195 -17.70 22.22 0.93
CA LEU A 195 -18.59 22.94 0.01
C LEU A 195 -17.72 23.87 -0.83
N PRO A 196 -18.00 24.05 -2.13
CA PRO A 196 -17.28 25.03 -2.93
C PRO A 196 -17.39 26.44 -2.32
N ASP A 197 -16.31 27.24 -2.37
CA ASP A 197 -16.30 28.61 -1.83
C ASP A 197 -17.44 29.48 -2.40
N SER A 198 -17.80 29.25 -3.67
CA SER A 198 -18.93 29.90 -4.34
C SER A 198 -20.28 29.57 -3.70
N ALA A 199 -20.41 28.37 -3.13
CA ALA A 199 -21.63 27.86 -2.52
C ALA A 199 -21.74 28.21 -1.03
N GLU A 200 -20.63 28.44 -0.30
CA GLU A 200 -20.66 28.67 1.15
C GLU A 200 -21.56 29.86 1.56
N ARG A 201 -21.49 30.99 0.82
CA ARG A 201 -22.33 32.16 1.12
C ARG A 201 -23.82 31.87 0.91
N ALA A 202 -24.16 31.17 -0.18
CA ALA A 202 -25.54 30.79 -0.47
C ALA A 202 -26.05 29.75 0.54
N PHE A 203 -25.18 28.83 0.96
CA PHE A 203 -25.47 27.86 2.02
C PHE A 203 -25.79 28.57 3.33
N LEU A 204 -24.93 29.48 3.80
CA LEU A 204 -25.16 30.23 5.03
C LEU A 204 -26.43 31.09 4.96
N ALA A 205 -26.72 31.68 3.82
CA ALA A 205 -27.94 32.47 3.64
C ALA A 205 -29.21 31.63 3.75
N ARG A 206 -29.17 30.36 3.32
CA ARG A 206 -30.33 29.46 3.33
C ARG A 206 -30.48 28.66 4.62
N HIS A 207 -29.37 28.21 5.20
CA HIS A 207 -29.38 27.24 6.30
C HIS A 207 -28.72 27.75 7.58
N GLY A 208 -28.27 29.01 7.60
CA GLY A 208 -27.57 29.58 8.75
C GLY A 208 -28.37 29.55 10.04
N GLU A 209 -29.71 29.52 9.97
CA GLU A 209 -30.58 29.38 11.15
C GLU A 209 -30.52 27.99 11.81
N HIS A 210 -30.02 26.98 11.11
CA HIS A 210 -29.83 25.63 11.64
C HIS A 210 -28.44 25.42 12.27
N LEU A 211 -27.55 26.41 12.16
CA LEU A 211 -26.17 26.32 12.61
C LEU A 211 -25.98 27.07 13.93
N THR A 212 -25.18 26.48 14.80
CA THR A 212 -24.78 27.05 16.08
C THR A 212 -23.37 27.65 16.01
N GLN A 213 -23.00 28.43 17.03
CA GLN A 213 -21.61 28.87 17.19
C GLN A 213 -20.64 27.68 17.28
N ALA A 214 -21.02 26.59 17.95
CA ALA A 214 -20.21 25.38 18.06
C ALA A 214 -19.96 24.73 16.69
N ASP A 215 -20.95 24.71 15.79
CA ASP A 215 -20.79 24.19 14.43
C ASP A 215 -19.78 25.02 13.62
N HIS A 216 -19.82 26.35 13.80
CA HIS A 216 -18.83 27.23 13.17
C HIS A 216 -17.41 27.00 13.71
N GLU A 217 -17.26 26.77 15.01
CA GLU A 217 -15.96 26.47 15.64
C GLU A 217 -15.41 25.11 15.21
N ALA A 218 -16.28 24.10 15.08
CA ALA A 218 -15.91 22.79 14.55
C ALA A 218 -15.45 22.87 13.09
N ARG A 219 -16.20 23.57 12.22
CA ARG A 219 -15.78 23.81 10.83
C ARG A 219 -14.46 24.59 10.77
N LEU A 220 -14.31 25.63 11.59
CA LEU A 220 -13.09 26.43 11.65
C LEU A 220 -11.87 25.57 11.99
N THR A 221 -12.01 24.67 12.97
CA THR A 221 -10.96 23.73 13.37
C THR A 221 -10.56 22.83 12.20
N ARG A 222 -11.54 22.20 11.53
CA ARG A 222 -11.28 21.37 10.34
C ARG A 222 -10.57 22.14 9.23
N LEU A 223 -11.07 23.33 8.87
CA LEU A 223 -10.51 24.16 7.80
C LEU A 223 -9.05 24.54 8.08
N LEU A 224 -8.70 24.85 9.34
CA LEU A 224 -7.32 25.15 9.71
C LEU A 224 -6.41 23.93 9.62
N TRP A 225 -6.91 22.74 9.98
CA TRP A 225 -6.16 21.50 9.79
C TRP A 225 -5.90 21.24 8.30
N ASP A 226 -6.91 21.43 7.46
CA ASP A 226 -6.84 21.24 6.01
C ASP A 226 -6.08 22.37 5.29
N GLY A 227 -5.67 23.43 6.00
CA GLY A 227 -4.91 24.56 5.45
C GLY A 227 -5.74 25.56 4.65
N HIS A 228 -7.07 25.52 4.74
CA HIS A 228 -7.99 26.46 4.08
C HIS A 228 -8.09 27.78 4.84
N THR A 229 -6.99 28.52 4.94
CA THR A 229 -6.89 29.76 5.73
C THR A 229 -7.85 30.86 5.28
N THR A 230 -8.19 30.91 3.99
CA THR A 230 -9.13 31.89 3.43
C THR A 230 -10.55 31.66 3.96
N SER A 231 -11.08 30.45 3.82
CA SER A 231 -12.43 30.09 4.31
C SER A 231 -12.48 30.13 5.84
N ALA A 232 -11.40 29.71 6.53
CA ALA A 232 -11.26 29.87 7.97
C ALA A 232 -11.38 31.34 8.42
N SER A 233 -10.73 32.27 7.70
CA SER A 233 -10.80 33.71 8.00
C SER A 233 -12.23 34.27 7.91
N GLN A 234 -13.06 33.74 7.01
CA GLN A 234 -14.44 34.19 6.84
C GLN A 234 -15.34 33.79 8.03
N LEU A 235 -14.98 32.73 8.77
CA LEU A 235 -15.73 32.26 9.95
C LEU A 235 -15.39 33.01 11.24
N LEU A 236 -14.31 33.80 11.28
CA LEU A 236 -13.84 34.45 12.51
C LEU A 236 -14.91 35.31 13.18
N SER A 237 -15.81 35.93 12.41
CA SER A 237 -16.92 36.74 12.95
C SER A 237 -18.02 35.92 13.64
N ARG A 238 -18.05 34.60 13.45
CA ARG A 238 -19.11 33.69 13.91
C ARG A 238 -18.73 32.81 15.10
N VAL A 239 -17.47 32.85 15.51
CA VAL A 239 -16.92 32.05 16.61
C VAL A 239 -16.71 32.91 17.86
N SER A 240 -16.47 32.27 19.01
CA SER A 240 -16.14 32.94 20.25
C SER A 240 -14.84 33.77 20.14
N PRO A 241 -14.64 34.80 21.00
CA PRO A 241 -13.40 35.57 21.00
C PRO A 241 -12.13 34.71 21.22
N GLY A 242 -12.23 33.66 22.04
CA GLY A 242 -11.14 32.72 22.30
C GLY A 242 -10.78 31.89 21.07
N ALA A 243 -11.77 31.26 20.45
CA ALA A 243 -11.60 30.51 19.20
C ALA A 243 -11.08 31.40 18.05
N ARG A 244 -11.51 32.67 17.98
CA ARG A 244 -11.00 33.66 17.03
C ARG A 244 -9.49 33.91 17.23
N ALA A 245 -9.06 34.17 18.47
CA ALA A 245 -7.66 34.43 18.77
C ALA A 245 -6.77 33.21 18.45
N LEU A 246 -7.23 32.01 18.79
CA LEU A 246 -6.57 30.75 18.42
C LEU A 246 -6.43 30.61 16.90
N ALA A 247 -7.52 30.82 16.15
CA ALA A 247 -7.52 30.70 14.70
C ALA A 247 -6.62 31.74 14.03
N GLU A 248 -6.62 33.00 14.49
CA GLU A 248 -5.71 34.03 14.00
C GLU A 248 -4.23 33.64 14.18
N ALA A 249 -3.87 33.05 15.32
CA ALA A 249 -2.52 32.56 15.57
C ALA A 249 -2.14 31.39 14.65
N ARG A 250 -3.04 30.43 14.46
CA ARG A 250 -2.83 29.31 13.53
C ARG A 250 -2.69 29.79 12.08
N ILE A 251 -3.56 30.69 11.62
CA ILE A 251 -3.48 31.30 10.29
C ILE A 251 -2.14 32.03 10.12
N ALA A 252 -1.70 32.80 11.12
CA ALA A 252 -0.42 33.50 11.10
C ALA A 252 0.78 32.53 10.97
N LEU A 253 0.78 31.42 11.72
CA LEU A 253 1.80 30.38 11.64
C LEU A 253 1.82 29.70 10.27
N GLN A 254 0.66 29.33 9.74
CA GLN A 254 0.51 28.63 8.46
C GLN A 254 0.93 29.53 7.28
N THR A 255 0.62 30.83 7.35
CA THR A 255 0.96 31.84 6.33
C THR A 255 2.32 32.51 6.54
N ARG A 256 3.04 32.18 7.62
CA ARG A 256 4.33 32.77 8.02
C ARG A 256 4.28 34.30 8.16
N ALA A 257 3.23 34.80 8.80
CA ALA A 257 3.09 36.23 9.08
C ALA A 257 4.26 36.76 9.96
N PRO A 258 4.56 38.07 9.93
CA PRO A 258 5.51 38.67 10.88
C PRO A 258 4.96 38.65 12.31
N ASN A 259 5.84 38.80 13.30
CA ASN A 259 5.49 38.89 14.74
C ASN A 259 4.72 37.66 15.28
N ILE A 260 5.09 36.45 14.85
CA ILE A 260 4.45 35.20 15.30
C ILE A 260 4.40 35.08 16.82
N ASP A 261 5.51 35.35 17.52
CA ASP A 261 5.55 35.21 18.98
C ASP A 261 4.56 36.15 19.68
N GLY A 262 4.43 37.38 19.20
CA GLY A 262 3.43 38.33 19.70
C GLY A 262 2.00 37.93 19.39
N ILE A 263 1.74 37.31 18.23
CA ILE A 263 0.41 36.80 17.87
C ILE A 263 0.04 35.59 18.75
N VAL A 264 0.95 34.61 18.88
CA VAL A 264 0.76 33.42 19.72
C VAL A 264 0.60 33.81 21.20
N GLY A 265 1.33 34.82 21.67
CA GLY A 265 1.21 35.33 23.04
C GLY A 265 -0.15 35.98 23.37
N ARG A 266 -0.98 36.30 22.38
CA ARG A 266 -2.35 36.82 22.58
C ARG A 266 -3.41 35.71 22.70
N VAL A 267 -3.07 34.47 22.39
CA VAL A 267 -3.98 33.34 22.54
C VAL A 267 -4.29 33.15 24.04
N PRO A 268 -5.57 33.06 24.46
CA PRO A 268 -5.92 32.85 25.86
C PRO A 268 -5.30 31.57 26.44
N ALA A 269 -5.05 31.57 27.75
CA ALA A 269 -4.34 30.48 28.43
C ALA A 269 -4.98 29.10 28.20
N GLU A 270 -6.31 29.03 28.12
CA GLU A 270 -7.06 27.79 27.87
C GLU A 270 -6.81 27.17 26.48
N TYR A 271 -6.28 27.94 25.52
CA TYR A 271 -5.98 27.49 24.16
C TYR A 271 -4.46 27.40 23.88
N GLN A 272 -3.60 27.74 24.84
CA GLN A 272 -2.14 27.70 24.63
C GLN A 272 -1.61 26.29 24.37
N ASP A 273 -2.28 25.29 24.95
CA ASP A 273 -1.98 23.87 24.80
C ASP A 273 -2.86 23.18 23.72
N ASP A 274 -3.57 23.97 22.90
CA ASP A 274 -4.34 23.44 21.76
C ASP A 274 -3.43 22.65 20.81
N GLY A 275 -3.85 21.44 20.44
CA GLY A 275 -3.07 20.56 19.58
C GLY A 275 -2.79 21.17 18.20
N GLY A 276 -3.77 21.86 17.61
CA GLY A 276 -3.60 22.53 16.32
C GLY A 276 -2.58 23.68 16.39
N LEU A 277 -2.62 24.49 17.46
CA LEU A 277 -1.64 25.54 17.69
C LEU A 277 -0.23 24.97 17.89
N LEU A 278 -0.09 23.92 18.71
CA LEU A 278 1.19 23.26 18.94
C LEU A 278 1.76 22.68 17.64
N PHE A 279 0.94 21.99 16.86
CA PHE A 279 1.31 21.44 15.54
C PHE A 279 1.84 22.53 14.60
N ASP A 280 1.09 23.63 14.44
CA ASP A 280 1.48 24.73 13.56
C ASP A 280 2.76 25.43 14.03
N ARG A 281 2.97 25.55 15.36
CA ARG A 281 4.21 26.07 15.97
C ARG A 281 5.42 25.18 15.69
N ILE A 282 5.27 23.86 15.78
CA ILE A 282 6.33 22.88 15.49
C ILE A 282 6.69 22.94 14.00
N ARG A 283 5.68 22.83 13.13
CA ARG A 283 5.84 22.85 11.67
C ARG A 283 6.50 24.15 11.19
N TRP A 284 6.12 25.29 11.78
CA TRP A 284 6.73 26.58 11.48
C TRP A 284 8.22 26.61 11.84
N ARG A 285 8.63 26.13 13.03
CA ARG A 285 10.04 26.09 13.45
C ARG A 285 10.89 25.15 12.59
N ARG A 286 10.41 23.94 12.31
CA ARG A 286 11.10 23.00 11.40
C ARG A 286 11.34 23.64 10.03
N ARG A 287 10.33 24.32 9.48
CA ARG A 287 10.45 25.01 8.18
C ARG A 287 11.48 26.14 8.17
N LEU A 288 11.90 26.63 9.34
CA LEU A 288 12.99 27.61 9.50
C LEU A 288 14.34 26.94 9.83
N GLY A 289 14.42 25.61 9.86
CA GLY A 289 15.62 24.87 10.25
C GLY A 289 15.92 24.92 11.75
N ARG A 290 14.93 25.32 12.57
CA ARG A 290 15.05 25.42 14.03
C ARG A 290 14.59 24.13 14.69
N ASP A 291 15.24 23.02 14.35
CA ASP A 291 14.84 21.68 14.77
C ASP A 291 14.91 21.50 16.29
N GLU A 292 15.99 21.94 16.94
CA GLU A 292 16.17 21.80 18.40
C GLU A 292 15.05 22.45 19.21
N ASP A 293 14.52 23.58 18.71
CA ASP A 293 13.41 24.30 19.34
C ASP A 293 12.07 23.54 19.27
N THR A 294 12.00 22.42 18.54
CA THR A 294 10.81 21.57 18.43
C THR A 294 10.85 20.36 19.35
N TRP A 295 12.02 19.96 19.83
CA TRP A 295 12.20 18.65 20.45
C TRP A 295 11.42 18.51 21.75
N ASP A 296 11.54 19.47 22.66
CA ASP A 296 10.80 19.45 23.92
C ASP A 296 9.29 19.60 23.68
N LEU A 297 8.90 20.38 22.67
CA LEU A 297 7.49 20.54 22.28
C LEU A 297 6.90 19.23 21.75
N LEU A 298 7.66 18.44 20.99
CA LEU A 298 7.21 17.14 20.49
C LEU A 298 7.26 16.04 21.55
N ALA A 299 8.27 16.07 22.44
CA ALA A 299 8.39 15.10 23.53
C ALA A 299 7.27 15.27 24.59
N SER A 300 6.80 16.50 24.77
CA SER A 300 5.66 16.84 25.64
C SER A 300 4.32 16.94 24.92
N ALA A 301 4.28 16.76 23.60
CA ALA A 301 3.05 16.84 22.82
C ALA A 301 2.02 15.80 23.31
N PRO A 302 0.72 16.14 23.28
CA PRO A 302 -0.34 15.23 23.69
C PRO A 302 -0.30 13.94 22.86
N SER A 303 -0.83 12.87 23.44
CA SER A 303 -1.00 11.57 22.79
C SER A 303 -2.46 11.15 22.66
N ASP A 304 -3.37 11.91 23.24
CA ASP A 304 -4.81 11.68 23.17
C ASP A 304 -5.32 12.05 21.76
N PRO A 305 -5.94 11.11 21.02
CA PRO A 305 -6.44 11.38 19.68
C PRO A 305 -7.44 12.55 19.60
N GLN A 306 -8.24 12.79 20.66
CA GLN A 306 -9.19 13.90 20.67
C GLN A 306 -8.47 15.25 20.65
N THR A 307 -7.37 15.36 21.39
CA THR A 307 -6.52 16.57 21.40
C THR A 307 -5.66 16.71 20.14
N LEU A 308 -5.24 15.58 19.55
CA LEU A 308 -4.40 15.58 18.34
C LEU A 308 -5.16 15.92 17.05
N TYR A 309 -6.49 15.81 17.06
CA TYR A 309 -7.41 15.86 15.92
C TYR A 309 -7.18 14.74 14.90
N ASP A 310 -5.97 14.65 14.36
CA ASP A 310 -5.55 13.64 13.40
C ASP A 310 -4.09 13.23 13.67
N PRO A 311 -3.84 12.14 14.43
CA PRO A 311 -2.50 11.66 14.73
C PRO A 311 -1.60 11.42 13.51
N GLU A 312 -2.18 11.07 12.35
CA GLU A 312 -1.43 10.83 11.10
C GLU A 312 -0.67 12.09 10.66
N ARG A 313 -1.29 13.28 10.79
CA ARG A 313 -0.67 14.55 10.39
C ARG A 313 0.58 14.89 11.21
N TRP A 314 0.65 14.42 12.45
CA TRP A 314 1.80 14.65 13.33
C TRP A 314 3.00 13.78 13.01
N TRP A 315 2.79 12.64 12.33
CA TRP A 315 3.84 11.66 12.15
C TRP A 315 5.04 12.21 11.39
N THR A 316 4.80 13.03 10.36
CA THR A 316 5.87 13.69 9.60
C THR A 316 6.79 14.52 10.50
N GLU A 317 6.21 15.32 11.39
CA GLU A 317 6.98 16.17 12.29
C GLU A 317 7.69 15.33 13.37
N ARG A 318 7.05 14.29 13.91
CA ARG A 318 7.64 13.40 14.92
C ARG A 318 8.83 12.59 14.39
N HIS A 319 8.69 11.89 13.26
CA HIS A 319 9.72 10.95 12.80
C HIS A 319 10.97 11.64 12.25
N ILE A 320 10.83 12.84 11.69
CA ILE A 320 11.96 13.66 11.25
C ILE A 320 12.76 14.10 12.47
N GLN A 321 12.09 14.68 13.47
CA GLN A 321 12.76 15.23 14.65
C GLN A 321 13.35 14.13 15.53
N ALA A 322 12.70 12.98 15.65
CA ALA A 322 13.27 11.82 16.33
C ALA A 322 14.62 11.39 15.71
N ARG A 323 14.69 11.25 14.38
CA ARG A 323 15.94 10.90 13.69
C ARG A 323 17.00 12.00 13.81
N ASN A 324 16.63 13.27 13.75
CA ASN A 324 17.56 14.38 13.94
C ASN A 324 18.11 14.41 15.37
N SER A 325 17.28 14.15 16.38
CA SER A 325 17.73 14.06 17.77
C SER A 325 18.63 12.85 18.04
N LEU A 326 18.41 11.70 17.37
CA LEU A 326 19.34 10.56 17.41
C LEU A 326 20.72 10.93 16.86
N LYS A 327 20.77 11.62 15.71
CA LYS A 327 22.03 12.13 15.12
C LYS A 327 22.75 13.09 16.07
N ALA A 328 21.99 13.85 16.86
CA ALA A 328 22.51 14.76 17.89
C ALA A 328 22.84 14.06 19.22
N GLY A 329 22.75 12.72 19.31
CA GLY A 329 23.09 11.97 20.52
C GLY A 329 22.06 12.10 21.65
N LYS A 330 20.77 12.34 21.34
CA LYS A 330 19.68 12.49 22.33
C LYS A 330 18.61 11.40 22.19
N PRO A 331 18.92 10.11 22.45
CA PRO A 331 18.00 9.01 22.19
C PRO A 331 16.77 8.97 23.10
N GLU A 332 16.84 9.51 24.31
CA GLU A 332 15.70 9.60 25.23
C GLU A 332 14.64 10.58 24.70
N LEU A 333 15.09 11.72 24.16
CA LEU A 333 14.20 12.67 23.49
C LEU A 333 13.62 12.04 22.21
N ALA A 334 14.45 11.38 21.41
CA ALA A 334 14.00 10.69 20.20
C ALA A 334 12.87 9.69 20.52
N TYR A 335 13.06 8.85 21.54
CA TYR A 335 12.07 7.89 22.01
C TYR A 335 10.79 8.58 22.48
N ALA A 336 10.89 9.62 23.30
CA ALA A 336 9.74 10.35 23.83
C ALA A 336 8.84 10.95 22.73
N MET A 337 9.43 11.37 21.60
CA MET A 337 8.69 11.92 20.46
C MET A 337 7.88 10.88 19.68
N VAL A 338 8.25 9.60 19.72
CA VAL A 338 7.67 8.54 18.86
C VAL A 338 6.98 7.42 19.62
N ALA A 339 7.13 7.34 20.94
CA ALA A 339 6.51 6.28 21.75
C ALA A 339 5.04 6.54 22.10
N ARG A 340 4.56 7.79 22.01
CA ARG A 340 3.21 8.21 22.42
C ARG A 340 2.56 9.08 21.35
N THR A 341 2.26 8.47 20.22
CA THR A 341 1.79 9.19 19.01
C THR A 341 0.28 9.31 18.90
N GLY A 342 -0.49 8.50 19.63
CA GLY A 342 -1.94 8.39 19.47
C GLY A 342 -2.37 7.62 18.21
N LEU A 343 -1.42 7.11 17.42
CA LEU A 343 -1.67 6.24 16.27
C LEU A 343 -2.05 4.83 16.76
N THR A 344 -3.02 4.20 16.10
CA THR A 344 -3.50 2.86 16.47
C THR A 344 -3.50 1.86 15.31
N GLU A 345 -3.43 2.36 14.08
CA GLU A 345 -3.45 1.56 12.84
C GLU A 345 -2.80 2.36 11.70
N GLY A 346 -2.57 1.71 10.55
CA GLY A 346 -2.05 2.36 9.36
C GLY A 346 -0.52 2.38 9.25
N GLY A 347 -0.02 3.04 8.20
CA GLY A 347 1.41 3.08 7.88
C GLY A 347 2.23 3.87 8.91
N SER A 348 1.72 5.03 9.34
CA SER A 348 2.40 5.85 10.35
C SER A 348 2.44 5.16 11.71
N PHE A 349 1.36 4.46 12.11
CA PHE A 349 1.38 3.59 13.29
C PHE A 349 2.51 2.56 13.18
N ALA A 350 2.58 1.87 12.04
CA ALA A 350 3.55 0.81 11.84
C ALA A 350 4.99 1.33 11.96
N ASP A 351 5.27 2.49 11.36
CA ASP A 351 6.58 3.13 11.46
C ASP A 351 6.86 3.72 12.86
N ALA A 352 5.85 4.21 13.56
CA ALA A 352 5.96 4.74 14.92
C ALA A 352 6.35 3.66 15.93
N GLU A 353 5.59 2.56 15.97
CA GLU A 353 5.88 1.44 16.86
C GLU A 353 7.23 0.81 16.52
N TRP A 354 7.53 0.64 15.23
CA TRP A 354 8.84 0.12 14.84
C TRP A 354 9.98 1.05 15.28
N LEU A 355 9.87 2.37 15.04
CA LEU A 355 10.93 3.32 15.38
C LEU A 355 11.12 3.43 16.89
N ALA A 356 10.03 3.46 17.66
CA ALA A 356 10.08 3.46 19.12
C ALA A 356 10.76 2.20 19.67
N GLY A 357 10.38 1.03 19.17
CA GLY A 357 11.00 -0.25 19.54
C GLY A 357 12.48 -0.33 19.14
N TRP A 358 12.82 0.13 17.94
CA TRP A 358 14.20 0.14 17.46
C TRP A 358 15.09 1.08 18.27
N ILE A 359 14.61 2.28 18.62
CA ILE A 359 15.33 3.19 19.53
C ILE A 359 15.51 2.55 20.91
N ALA A 360 14.44 1.98 21.47
CA ALA A 360 14.51 1.30 22.77
C ALA A 360 15.55 0.16 22.77
N LEU A 361 15.61 -0.63 21.69
CA LEU A 361 16.53 -1.75 21.57
C LEU A 361 17.98 -1.32 21.32
N ARG A 362 18.21 -0.42 20.34
CA ARG A 362 19.54 -0.14 19.81
C ARG A 362 20.23 1.05 20.45
N HIS A 363 19.46 1.98 21.03
CA HIS A 363 20.00 3.23 21.57
C HIS A 363 19.77 3.43 23.06
N LEU A 364 18.82 2.72 23.68
CA LEU A 364 18.50 2.87 25.11
C LEU A 364 18.79 1.63 25.96
N ASP A 365 19.17 0.51 25.33
CA ASP A 365 19.39 -0.78 26.00
C ASP A 365 18.16 -1.21 26.85
N LYS A 366 16.97 -1.07 26.26
CA LYS A 366 15.67 -1.45 26.86
C LYS A 366 14.97 -2.52 26.01
N PRO A 367 15.50 -3.75 25.97
CA PRO A 367 14.97 -4.79 25.09
C PRO A 367 13.53 -5.22 25.43
N GLN A 368 13.14 -5.23 26.71
CA GLN A 368 11.75 -5.53 27.11
C GLN A 368 10.75 -4.48 26.55
N ARG A 369 11.10 -3.20 26.66
CA ARG A 369 10.30 -2.09 26.10
C ARG A 369 10.25 -2.15 24.58
N ALA A 370 11.35 -2.56 23.94
CA ALA A 370 11.38 -2.77 22.50
C ALA A 370 10.43 -3.90 22.07
N LEU A 371 10.43 -5.02 22.81
CA LEU A 371 9.55 -6.14 22.56
C LEU A 371 8.07 -5.72 22.62
N GLU A 372 7.67 -4.93 23.61
CA GLU A 372 6.31 -4.39 23.74
C GLU A 372 5.88 -3.61 22.49
N HIS A 373 6.74 -2.73 21.97
CA HIS A 373 6.47 -2.00 20.73
C HIS A 373 6.38 -2.93 19.51
N PHE A 374 7.27 -3.92 19.39
CA PHE A 374 7.22 -4.85 18.26
C PHE A 374 5.99 -5.77 18.28
N LEU A 375 5.50 -6.15 19.47
CA LEU A 375 4.24 -6.90 19.59
C LEU A 375 3.01 -6.00 19.36
N THR A 376 3.06 -4.74 19.78
CA THR A 376 2.01 -3.76 19.47
C THR A 376 1.92 -3.52 17.96
N LEU A 377 3.08 -3.32 17.32
CA LEU A 377 3.21 -3.25 15.86
C LEU A 377 2.59 -4.47 15.19
N GLU A 378 2.95 -5.67 15.64
CA GLU A 378 2.42 -6.92 15.11
C GLU A 378 0.90 -6.94 15.18
N ALA A 379 0.31 -6.64 16.33
CA ALA A 379 -1.13 -6.67 16.54
C ALA A 379 -1.90 -5.67 15.65
N GLY A 380 -1.31 -4.50 15.39
CA GLY A 380 -1.97 -3.41 14.62
C GLY A 380 -1.69 -3.39 13.11
N VAL A 381 -0.94 -4.36 12.56
CA VAL A 381 -0.67 -4.44 11.11
C VAL A 381 -1.18 -5.74 10.51
N SER A 382 -1.54 -5.70 9.23
CA SER A 382 -2.02 -6.88 8.47
C SER A 382 -1.08 -7.31 7.34
N THR A 383 -0.18 -6.43 6.87
CA THR A 383 0.67 -6.75 5.71
C THR A 383 1.75 -7.76 6.04
N PRO A 384 2.06 -8.72 5.13
CA PRO A 384 3.13 -9.69 5.32
C PRO A 384 4.48 -9.06 5.67
N ILE A 385 4.83 -7.94 5.04
CA ILE A 385 6.08 -7.22 5.28
C ILE A 385 6.12 -6.63 6.70
N SER A 386 5.05 -5.94 7.11
CA SER A 386 4.99 -5.33 8.44
C SER A 386 4.96 -6.39 9.54
N LYS A 387 4.19 -7.49 9.35
CA LYS A 387 4.19 -8.62 10.28
C LYS A 387 5.57 -9.26 10.41
N ALA A 388 6.24 -9.55 9.28
CA ALA A 388 7.57 -10.14 9.29
C ALA A 388 8.60 -9.23 9.97
N ARG A 389 8.54 -7.91 9.73
CA ARG A 389 9.37 -6.92 10.41
C ARG A 389 9.14 -6.94 11.92
N ALA A 390 7.89 -6.90 12.35
CA ALA A 390 7.51 -6.92 13.76
C ALA A 390 8.08 -8.15 14.48
N PHE A 391 7.83 -9.34 13.94
CA PHE A 391 8.34 -10.59 14.52
C PHE A 391 9.87 -10.71 14.46
N TYR A 392 10.52 -10.29 13.37
CA TYR A 392 11.97 -10.33 13.29
C TYR A 392 12.62 -9.48 14.40
N TRP A 393 12.13 -8.26 14.58
CA TRP A 393 12.63 -7.34 15.60
C TRP A 393 12.24 -7.76 17.02
N ALA A 394 11.07 -8.36 17.22
CA ALA A 394 10.72 -9.04 18.48
C ALA A 394 11.71 -10.16 18.81
N GLY A 395 12.12 -10.96 17.82
CA GLY A 395 13.15 -11.97 17.98
C GLY A 395 14.51 -11.38 18.35
N ARG A 396 14.87 -10.20 17.78
CA ARG A 396 16.09 -9.46 18.15
C ARG A 396 16.03 -8.95 19.59
N ALA A 397 14.88 -8.42 20.02
CA ALA A 397 14.66 -7.98 21.40
C ALA A 397 14.75 -9.14 22.39
N ALA A 398 14.11 -10.27 22.11
CA ALA A 398 14.21 -11.48 22.93
C ALA A 398 15.65 -12.03 22.99
N SER A 399 16.38 -12.00 21.89
CA SER A 399 17.81 -12.38 21.87
C SER A 399 18.65 -11.49 22.79
N ALA A 400 18.35 -10.18 22.83
CA ALA A 400 19.06 -9.23 23.71
C ALA A 400 18.68 -9.38 25.20
N MET A 401 17.64 -10.15 25.51
CA MET A 401 17.27 -10.53 26.89
C MET A 401 17.79 -11.92 27.28
N ASP A 402 18.64 -12.54 26.45
CA ASP A 402 19.10 -13.91 26.61
C ASP A 402 17.94 -14.94 26.69
N ASP A 403 16.84 -14.69 25.96
CA ASP A 403 15.69 -15.61 25.84
C ASP A 403 15.66 -16.29 24.45
N PRO A 404 16.43 -17.37 24.25
CA PRO A 404 16.51 -18.06 22.97
C PRO A 404 15.21 -18.76 22.57
N ALA A 405 14.36 -19.13 23.53
CA ALA A 405 13.10 -19.81 23.24
C ALA A 405 12.11 -18.84 22.59
N SER A 406 11.89 -17.67 23.19
CA SER A 406 11.04 -16.63 22.60
C SER A 406 11.65 -16.10 21.31
N ALA A 407 12.97 -15.88 21.26
CA ALA A 407 13.65 -15.44 20.03
C ALA A 407 13.40 -16.41 18.87
N ARG A 408 13.54 -17.72 19.10
CA ARG A 408 13.27 -18.75 18.09
C ARG A 408 11.81 -18.72 17.64
N SER A 409 10.85 -18.58 18.57
CA SER A 409 9.43 -18.51 18.25
C SER A 409 9.11 -17.31 17.35
N TYR A 410 9.65 -16.13 17.67
CA TYR A 410 9.42 -14.93 16.87
C TYR A 410 10.09 -15.03 15.49
N TYR A 411 11.29 -15.57 15.39
CA TYR A 411 11.91 -15.79 14.08
C TYR A 411 11.12 -16.78 13.22
N LEU A 412 10.51 -17.82 13.81
CA LEU A 412 9.65 -18.74 13.05
C LEU A 412 8.43 -18.02 12.49
N ALA A 413 7.76 -17.21 13.31
CA ALA A 413 6.62 -16.41 12.89
C ALA A 413 6.98 -15.40 11.78
N ALA A 414 8.16 -14.78 11.85
CA ALA A 414 8.65 -13.95 10.74
C ALA A 414 8.89 -14.79 9.47
N GLY A 415 9.48 -15.98 9.62
CA GLY A 415 9.82 -16.90 8.53
C GLY A 415 8.63 -17.49 7.77
N GLU A 416 7.43 -17.48 8.34
CA GLU A 416 6.18 -17.81 7.62
C GLU A 416 5.91 -16.89 6.42
N ARG A 417 6.65 -15.78 6.29
CA ARG A 417 6.61 -14.85 5.14
C ARG A 417 7.91 -14.91 4.34
N PRO A 418 8.23 -16.02 3.65
CA PRO A 418 9.53 -16.28 3.02
C PRO A 418 9.87 -15.35 1.84
N PHE A 419 8.89 -14.59 1.34
CA PHE A 419 9.10 -13.64 0.24
C PHE A 419 9.34 -12.20 0.72
N THR A 420 9.52 -12.01 2.03
CA THR A 420 9.76 -10.70 2.64
C THR A 420 11.17 -10.62 3.21
N TYR A 421 11.79 -9.45 3.16
CA TYR A 421 13.16 -9.19 3.65
C TYR A 421 13.36 -9.72 5.07
N TYR A 422 12.46 -9.36 5.98
CA TYR A 422 12.55 -9.78 7.38
C TYR A 422 12.20 -11.25 7.62
N GLY A 423 11.31 -11.83 6.81
CA GLY A 423 11.05 -13.26 6.85
C GLY A 423 12.26 -14.07 6.37
N GLN A 424 12.92 -13.63 5.31
CA GLN A 424 14.17 -14.21 4.81
C GLN A 424 15.30 -14.11 5.83
N LEU A 425 15.50 -12.94 6.47
CA LEU A 425 16.48 -12.78 7.55
C LEU A 425 16.19 -13.73 8.73
N ALA A 426 14.91 -13.91 9.07
CA ALA A 426 14.52 -14.78 10.17
C ALA A 426 14.78 -16.26 9.86
N LEU A 427 14.44 -16.70 8.64
CA LEU A 427 14.70 -18.06 8.18
C LEU A 427 16.20 -18.38 8.20
N GLU A 428 17.02 -17.49 7.65
CA GLU A 428 18.47 -17.67 7.64
C GLU A 428 19.07 -17.68 9.05
N LYS A 429 18.51 -16.92 10.00
CA LYS A 429 18.97 -16.90 11.39
C LYS A 429 18.61 -18.18 12.17
N LEU A 430 17.50 -18.84 11.84
CA LEU A 430 17.04 -20.05 12.52
C LEU A 430 17.87 -21.27 12.14
N GLU A 431 17.76 -21.69 10.88
CA GLU A 431 18.38 -22.90 10.35
C GLU A 431 18.65 -22.69 8.85
N PRO A 432 19.83 -22.15 8.47
CA PRO A 432 20.16 -21.83 7.07
C PRO A 432 19.94 -22.97 6.07
N ALA A 433 20.08 -24.22 6.53
CA ALA A 433 19.89 -25.42 5.71
C ALA A 433 18.42 -25.67 5.32
N LEU A 434 17.46 -25.14 6.10
CA LEU A 434 16.02 -25.31 5.89
C LEU A 434 15.34 -24.05 5.36
N ALA A 435 16.03 -22.91 5.41
CA ALA A 435 15.56 -21.62 4.89
C ALA A 435 15.46 -21.63 3.36
N ARG A 436 14.35 -22.12 2.81
CA ARG A 436 14.14 -22.17 1.35
C ARG A 436 12.89 -21.43 0.92
N VAL A 437 12.98 -20.76 -0.23
CA VAL A 437 11.83 -20.19 -0.94
C VAL A 437 11.12 -21.34 -1.66
N SER A 438 9.91 -21.71 -1.22
CA SER A 438 9.11 -22.74 -1.92
C SER A 438 8.57 -22.20 -3.24
N LEU A 439 8.59 -23.04 -4.28
CA LEU A 439 8.03 -22.78 -5.60
C LEU A 439 6.76 -23.62 -5.80
N ASP A 440 5.77 -23.42 -4.94
CA ASP A 440 4.51 -24.15 -5.02
C ASP A 440 3.86 -23.94 -6.40
N PRO A 441 3.28 -24.99 -7.01
CA PRO A 441 2.72 -24.89 -8.35
C PRO A 441 1.52 -23.94 -8.38
N MET A 442 1.32 -23.29 -9.52
CA MET A 442 0.14 -22.46 -9.74
C MET A 442 -1.16 -23.25 -9.55
N PRO A 443 -2.26 -22.59 -9.12
CA PRO A 443 -3.55 -23.23 -9.00
C PRO A 443 -4.01 -23.87 -10.33
N GLU A 444 -4.44 -25.12 -10.28
CA GLU A 444 -5.11 -25.75 -11.44
C GLU A 444 -6.52 -25.16 -11.59
N VAL A 445 -6.83 -24.63 -12.77
CA VAL A 445 -8.13 -24.03 -13.07
C VAL A 445 -8.80 -24.78 -14.21
N SER A 446 -10.02 -25.27 -13.99
CA SER A 446 -10.76 -26.00 -15.01
C SER A 446 -11.12 -25.11 -16.21
N ALA A 447 -11.29 -25.70 -17.39
CA ALA A 447 -11.67 -24.94 -18.59
C ALA A 447 -13.01 -24.20 -18.44
N ALA A 448 -13.97 -24.79 -17.73
CA ALA A 448 -15.28 -24.18 -17.49
C ALA A 448 -15.18 -22.98 -16.52
N GLU A 449 -14.43 -23.12 -15.43
CA GLU A 449 -14.20 -22.04 -14.47
C GLU A 449 -13.42 -20.87 -15.09
N ARG A 450 -12.35 -21.18 -15.84
CA ARG A 450 -11.60 -20.19 -16.62
C ARG A 450 -12.52 -19.43 -17.58
N ALA A 451 -13.39 -20.13 -18.30
CA ALA A 451 -14.34 -19.49 -19.22
C ALA A 451 -15.32 -18.57 -18.46
N ALA A 452 -15.86 -19.00 -17.32
CA ALA A 452 -16.76 -18.21 -16.50
C ALA A 452 -16.09 -16.91 -15.97
N ILE A 453 -14.86 -17.01 -15.44
CA ILE A 453 -14.08 -15.84 -14.99
C ILE A 453 -13.84 -14.89 -16.16
N LEU A 454 -13.37 -15.39 -17.30
CA LEU A 454 -13.07 -14.56 -18.45
C LEU A 454 -14.34 -13.89 -19.02
N GLN A 455 -15.52 -14.48 -18.87
CA GLN A 455 -16.79 -13.91 -19.37
C GLN A 455 -17.34 -12.75 -18.52
N ARG A 456 -16.80 -12.47 -17.33
CA ARG A 456 -17.23 -11.31 -16.52
C ARG A 456 -17.08 -10.01 -17.33
N PRO A 457 -18.07 -9.10 -17.32
CA PRO A 457 -18.06 -7.90 -18.16
C PRO A 457 -16.83 -7.02 -17.97
N GLU A 458 -16.41 -6.79 -16.71
CA GLU A 458 -15.22 -6.00 -16.37
C GLU A 458 -13.91 -6.62 -16.89
N ILE A 459 -13.80 -7.96 -16.86
CA ILE A 459 -12.62 -8.68 -17.40
C ILE A 459 -12.65 -8.69 -18.93
N SER A 460 -13.83 -8.81 -19.53
CA SER A 460 -13.98 -8.72 -20.98
C SER A 460 -13.67 -7.32 -21.51
N ALA A 461 -14.02 -6.26 -20.76
CA ALA A 461 -13.70 -4.88 -21.11
C ALA A 461 -12.18 -4.65 -21.20
N MET A 462 -11.36 -5.28 -20.34
CA MET A 462 -9.90 -5.18 -20.38
C MET A 462 -9.29 -5.64 -21.73
N ARG A 463 -9.88 -6.69 -22.35
CA ARG A 463 -9.47 -7.12 -23.70
C ARG A 463 -9.81 -6.08 -24.76
N LEU A 464 -11.00 -5.44 -24.66
CA LEU A 464 -11.40 -4.38 -25.59
C LEU A 464 -10.49 -3.15 -25.45
N LEU A 465 -10.15 -2.76 -24.22
CA LEU A 465 -9.24 -1.65 -23.93
C LEU A 465 -7.85 -1.88 -24.54
N THR A 466 -7.33 -3.10 -24.42
CA THR A 466 -6.06 -3.47 -25.06
C THR A 466 -6.16 -3.43 -26.58
N ALA A 467 -7.28 -3.87 -27.16
CA ALA A 467 -7.49 -3.85 -28.60
C ALA A 467 -7.48 -2.44 -29.22
N ILE A 468 -7.76 -1.39 -28.44
CA ILE A 468 -7.75 0.01 -28.87
C ILE A 468 -6.56 0.81 -28.29
N ASP A 469 -5.57 0.14 -27.71
CA ASP A 469 -4.37 0.76 -27.10
C ASP A 469 -4.68 1.74 -25.94
N ALA A 470 -5.76 1.49 -25.19
CA ALA A 470 -6.19 2.32 -24.06
C ALA A 470 -5.56 1.88 -22.73
N GLU A 471 -4.23 1.88 -22.63
CA GLU A 471 -3.47 1.37 -21.46
C GLU A 471 -3.85 2.04 -20.13
N THR A 472 -4.08 3.36 -20.14
CA THR A 472 -4.48 4.10 -18.93
C THR A 472 -5.83 3.62 -18.40
N ASP A 473 -6.76 3.31 -19.30
CA ASP A 473 -8.08 2.80 -18.95
C ASP A 473 -8.01 1.33 -18.55
N LEU A 474 -7.19 0.50 -19.21
CA LEU A 474 -6.91 -0.88 -18.80
C LEU A 474 -6.41 -0.93 -17.34
N ARG A 475 -5.47 -0.06 -16.98
CA ARG A 475 -4.95 0.05 -15.61
C ARG A 475 -6.05 0.37 -14.61
N ARG A 476 -7.01 1.26 -14.95
CA ARG A 476 -8.15 1.59 -14.06
C ARG A 476 -9.01 0.36 -13.77
N PHE A 477 -9.33 -0.42 -14.81
CA PHE A 477 -10.10 -1.65 -14.64
C PHE A 477 -9.34 -2.69 -13.81
N ALA A 478 -8.06 -2.91 -14.09
CA ALA A 478 -7.24 -3.86 -13.33
C ALA A 478 -7.17 -3.48 -11.84
N TYR A 479 -7.00 -2.20 -11.52
CA TYR A 479 -6.89 -1.73 -10.14
C TYR A 479 -8.19 -1.88 -9.36
N GLU A 480 -9.33 -1.57 -9.97
CA GLU A 480 -10.65 -1.78 -9.37
C GLU A 480 -10.97 -3.27 -9.19
N LEU A 481 -10.50 -4.11 -10.12
CA LEU A 481 -10.75 -5.54 -10.08
C LEU A 481 -9.95 -6.24 -8.97
N ASP A 482 -8.71 -5.83 -8.69
CA ASP A 482 -7.85 -6.45 -7.67
C ASP A 482 -8.53 -6.55 -6.30
N ASP A 483 -9.32 -5.54 -5.91
CA ASP A 483 -10.03 -5.49 -4.62
C ASP A 483 -11.24 -6.44 -4.56
N ARG A 484 -11.64 -7.03 -5.69
CA ARG A 484 -12.82 -7.91 -5.84
C ARG A 484 -12.48 -9.36 -6.14
N LEU A 485 -11.21 -9.69 -6.34
CA LEU A 485 -10.78 -11.08 -6.55
C LEU A 485 -10.69 -11.80 -5.19
N GLU A 486 -11.31 -12.97 -5.11
CA GLU A 486 -11.43 -13.73 -3.87
C GLU A 486 -10.73 -15.07 -3.92
N THR A 487 -10.72 -15.72 -5.08
CA THR A 487 -10.27 -17.11 -5.22
C THR A 487 -8.89 -17.23 -5.90
N PRO A 488 -8.12 -18.29 -5.63
CA PRO A 488 -6.85 -18.54 -6.31
C PRO A 488 -7.01 -18.67 -7.83
N ALA A 489 -8.13 -19.24 -8.30
CA ALA A 489 -8.45 -19.36 -9.72
C ALA A 489 -8.65 -18.00 -10.39
N GLU A 490 -9.36 -17.08 -9.74
CA GLU A 490 -9.55 -15.70 -10.23
C GLU A 490 -8.23 -14.95 -10.38
N PHE A 491 -7.38 -14.97 -9.34
CA PHE A 491 -6.06 -14.32 -9.41
C PHE A 491 -5.17 -14.94 -10.49
N ALA A 492 -5.16 -16.26 -10.62
CA ALA A 492 -4.38 -16.95 -11.65
C ALA A 492 -4.86 -16.56 -13.06
N VAL A 493 -6.16 -16.67 -13.34
CA VAL A 493 -6.73 -16.41 -14.67
C VAL A 493 -6.60 -14.93 -15.06
N VAL A 494 -6.85 -13.99 -14.15
CA VAL A 494 -6.73 -12.55 -14.42
C VAL A 494 -5.27 -12.14 -14.58
N GLY A 495 -4.37 -12.68 -13.74
CA GLY A 495 -2.94 -12.41 -13.84
C GLY A 495 -2.35 -12.95 -15.15
N GLU A 496 -2.72 -14.16 -15.58
CA GLU A 496 -2.36 -14.71 -16.89
C GLU A 496 -2.90 -13.84 -18.03
N LEU A 497 -4.18 -13.46 -17.98
CA LEU A 497 -4.78 -12.58 -18.98
C LEU A 497 -3.99 -11.28 -19.13
N LEU A 498 -3.68 -10.60 -18.03
CA LEU A 498 -2.94 -9.33 -18.04
C LEU A 498 -1.53 -9.47 -18.61
N ARG A 499 -0.84 -10.57 -18.30
CA ARG A 499 0.47 -10.89 -18.89
C ARG A 499 0.33 -11.07 -20.40
N ASP A 500 -0.65 -11.86 -20.83
CA ASP A 500 -0.88 -12.20 -22.23
C ASP A 500 -1.37 -10.99 -23.05
N LEU A 501 -2.01 -10.01 -22.40
CA LEU A 501 -2.37 -8.70 -22.97
C LEU A 501 -1.17 -7.73 -23.07
N GLY A 502 0.05 -8.16 -22.71
CA GLY A 502 1.24 -7.31 -22.76
C GLY A 502 1.33 -6.30 -21.61
N ALA A 503 0.61 -6.53 -20.51
CA ALA A 503 0.63 -5.70 -19.30
C ALA A 503 1.22 -6.45 -18.10
N PRO A 504 2.51 -6.87 -18.15
CA PRO A 504 3.14 -7.67 -17.09
C PRO A 504 3.13 -6.97 -15.72
N HIS A 505 3.21 -5.63 -15.68
CA HIS A 505 3.12 -4.87 -14.44
C HIS A 505 1.76 -5.02 -13.74
N LEU A 506 0.66 -5.09 -14.48
CA LEU A 506 -0.66 -5.35 -13.92
C LEU A 506 -0.78 -6.82 -13.48
N SER A 507 -0.20 -7.76 -14.24
CA SER A 507 -0.13 -9.17 -13.86
C SER A 507 0.61 -9.38 -12.54
N ILE A 508 1.78 -8.77 -12.37
CA ILE A 508 2.57 -8.84 -11.14
C ILE A 508 1.81 -8.24 -9.97
N ARG A 509 1.12 -7.11 -10.18
CA ARG A 509 0.29 -6.50 -9.15
C ARG A 509 -0.82 -7.45 -8.70
N THR A 510 -1.62 -7.99 -9.62
CA THR A 510 -2.66 -8.97 -9.30
C THR A 510 -2.08 -10.18 -8.56
N ALA A 511 -0.94 -10.72 -9.01
CA ALA A 511 -0.27 -11.83 -8.34
C ALA A 511 0.25 -11.47 -6.92
N LYS A 512 0.71 -10.24 -6.68
CA LYS A 512 1.11 -9.76 -5.35
C LYS A 512 -0.07 -9.75 -4.36
N TYR A 513 -1.27 -9.37 -4.80
CA TYR A 513 -2.47 -9.48 -3.97
C TYR A 513 -2.85 -10.93 -3.69
N GLY A 514 -2.70 -11.82 -4.67
CA GLY A 514 -2.91 -13.25 -4.42
C GLY A 514 -1.87 -13.85 -3.46
N LEU A 515 -0.59 -13.44 -3.53
CA LEU A 515 0.44 -13.83 -2.55
C LEU A 515 0.13 -13.32 -1.14
N PHE A 516 -0.45 -12.12 -1.01
CA PHE A 516 -0.95 -11.61 0.27
C PHE A 516 -2.02 -12.52 0.88
N LYS A 517 -2.83 -13.18 0.03
CA LYS A 517 -3.83 -14.19 0.43
C LYS A 517 -3.26 -15.62 0.51
N HIS A 518 -1.94 -15.79 0.48
CA HIS A 518 -1.24 -17.08 0.51
C HIS A 518 -1.49 -18.00 -0.70
N TYR A 519 -1.84 -17.45 -1.87
CA TYR A 519 -1.99 -18.23 -3.09
C TYR A 519 -0.66 -18.39 -3.85
N PRO A 520 -0.35 -19.59 -4.40
CA PRO A 520 0.94 -19.90 -5.01
C PRO A 520 1.05 -19.31 -6.43
N LEU A 521 1.26 -18.00 -6.53
CA LEU A 521 1.29 -17.24 -7.80
C LEU A 521 2.67 -16.69 -8.15
N LEU A 522 3.74 -17.36 -7.69
CA LEU A 522 5.11 -16.88 -7.85
C LEU A 522 5.50 -16.71 -9.32
N ASP A 523 5.01 -17.57 -10.21
CA ASP A 523 5.27 -17.48 -11.65
C ASP A 523 4.84 -16.15 -12.26
N LEU A 524 3.70 -15.63 -11.82
CA LEU A 524 3.17 -14.34 -12.25
C LEU A 524 3.79 -13.19 -11.46
N ALA A 525 4.03 -13.37 -10.16
CA ALA A 525 4.60 -12.33 -9.30
C ALA A 525 6.10 -12.07 -9.56
N TYR A 526 6.82 -13.06 -10.09
CA TYR A 526 8.26 -13.04 -10.38
C TYR A 526 8.52 -13.60 -11.79
N PRO A 527 8.11 -12.87 -12.85
CA PRO A 527 8.34 -13.30 -14.21
C PRO A 527 9.85 -13.31 -14.50
N THR A 528 10.28 -14.32 -15.24
CA THR A 528 11.62 -14.38 -15.82
C THR A 528 11.59 -13.75 -17.21
N MET A 529 12.73 -13.22 -17.65
CA MET A 529 12.89 -12.64 -18.99
C MET A 529 14.07 -13.34 -19.67
N ASP A 530 13.89 -13.74 -20.93
CA ASP A 530 15.00 -14.15 -21.78
C ASP A 530 15.77 -12.90 -22.21
N LEU A 531 16.97 -12.71 -21.67
CA LEU A 531 17.83 -11.58 -22.04
C LEU A 531 18.77 -11.90 -23.21
N GLY A 532 18.61 -13.08 -23.83
CA GLY A 532 19.42 -13.54 -24.96
C GLY A 532 20.92 -13.50 -24.67
N ASP A 533 21.70 -12.97 -25.61
CA ASP A 533 23.15 -12.86 -25.46
C ASP A 533 23.59 -11.88 -24.36
N ALA A 534 22.70 -11.02 -23.83
CA ALA A 534 23.03 -10.17 -22.69
C ALA A 534 23.22 -10.98 -21.39
N GLU A 535 22.74 -12.22 -21.32
CA GLU A 535 23.08 -13.18 -20.26
C GLU A 535 24.49 -13.72 -20.41
N LYS A 536 24.99 -13.80 -21.65
CA LYS A 536 26.26 -14.45 -22.00
C LYS A 536 27.40 -13.46 -21.86
N GLY A 537 27.97 -13.37 -20.67
CA GLY A 537 29.17 -12.57 -20.40
C GLY A 537 29.35 -12.27 -18.92
N PRO A 538 30.53 -11.81 -18.51
CA PRO A 538 30.77 -11.44 -17.12
C PRO A 538 29.94 -10.18 -16.81
N GLY A 539 29.16 -10.19 -15.73
CA GLY A 539 28.27 -9.09 -15.36
C GLY A 539 27.54 -9.36 -14.04
N PRO A 540 26.69 -8.42 -13.58
CA PRO A 540 25.86 -8.64 -12.39
C PRO A 540 25.04 -9.93 -12.52
N GLU A 541 24.83 -10.65 -11.42
CA GLU A 541 24.04 -11.89 -11.45
C GLU A 541 22.62 -11.60 -11.98
N LEU A 542 22.06 -12.56 -12.74
CA LEU A 542 20.74 -12.37 -13.35
C LEU A 542 19.63 -12.14 -12.32
N ALA A 543 19.71 -12.80 -11.16
CA ALA A 543 18.75 -12.61 -10.08
C ALA A 543 18.71 -11.17 -9.54
N LEU A 544 19.86 -10.49 -9.46
CA LEU A 544 19.94 -9.08 -9.05
C LEU A 544 19.34 -8.17 -10.13
N VAL A 545 19.64 -8.45 -11.41
CA VAL A 545 19.08 -7.68 -12.54
C VAL A 545 17.55 -7.80 -12.58
N LEU A 546 17.01 -9.02 -12.43
CA LEU A 546 15.56 -9.26 -12.39
C LEU A 546 14.93 -8.67 -11.12
N GLY A 547 15.55 -8.85 -9.96
CA GLY A 547 15.08 -8.31 -8.69
C GLY A 547 14.99 -6.79 -8.67
N LEU A 548 15.98 -6.13 -9.30
CA LEU A 548 15.99 -4.69 -9.52
C LEU A 548 14.95 -4.28 -10.56
N SER A 549 14.89 -4.94 -11.73
CA SER A 549 13.91 -4.62 -12.79
C SER A 549 12.46 -4.74 -12.31
N ARG A 550 12.18 -5.76 -11.50
CA ARG A 550 10.89 -5.94 -10.83
C ARG A 550 10.56 -4.77 -9.93
N GLN A 551 11.53 -4.31 -9.14
CA GLN A 551 11.34 -3.19 -8.22
C GLN A 551 11.22 -1.86 -8.95
N GLU A 552 11.94 -1.67 -10.05
CA GLU A 552 11.94 -0.42 -10.80
C GLU A 552 10.65 -0.22 -11.60
N SER A 553 10.20 -1.24 -12.33
CA SER A 553 9.13 -1.06 -13.32
C SER A 553 8.01 -2.08 -13.25
N GLU A 554 8.12 -3.10 -12.39
CA GLU A 554 7.30 -4.31 -12.46
C GLU A 554 7.27 -4.86 -13.91
N PHE A 555 8.44 -4.81 -14.58
CA PHE A 555 8.62 -5.18 -15.98
C PHE A 555 7.75 -4.43 -17.00
N ASN A 556 7.26 -3.22 -16.70
CA ASN A 556 6.68 -2.35 -17.73
C ASN A 556 7.79 -1.72 -18.59
N PRO A 557 7.94 -2.10 -19.88
CA PRO A 557 8.97 -1.53 -20.75
C PRO A 557 8.73 -0.06 -21.09
N ALA A 558 7.48 0.41 -21.02
CA ALA A 558 7.09 1.79 -21.31
C ALA A 558 7.12 2.69 -20.06
N ALA A 559 7.54 2.18 -18.89
CA ALA A 559 7.54 2.93 -17.64
C ALA A 559 8.34 4.23 -17.74
N VAL A 560 7.71 5.34 -17.34
CA VAL A 560 8.37 6.65 -17.15
C VAL A 560 8.05 7.16 -15.75
N SER A 561 9.05 7.44 -14.91
CA SER A 561 8.86 8.04 -13.58
C SER A 561 8.54 9.54 -13.69
N HIS A 562 8.05 10.13 -12.60
CA HIS A 562 7.83 11.59 -12.53
C HIS A 562 9.14 12.36 -12.71
N ALA A 563 10.25 11.84 -12.17
CA ALA A 563 11.59 12.39 -12.36
C ALA A 563 12.17 12.15 -13.77
N GLY A 564 11.50 11.33 -14.60
CA GLY A 564 11.89 11.06 -15.99
C GLY A 564 12.79 9.84 -16.18
N ALA A 565 12.90 8.94 -15.19
CA ALA A 565 13.52 7.63 -15.32
C ALA A 565 12.72 6.73 -16.29
N ARG A 566 13.37 5.83 -17.04
CA ARG A 566 12.76 5.17 -18.20
C ARG A 566 13.03 3.67 -18.31
N GLY A 567 11.99 2.93 -18.70
CA GLY A 567 12.01 1.52 -19.08
C GLY A 567 12.16 0.55 -17.91
N LEU A 568 12.53 -0.68 -18.24
CA LEU A 568 12.56 -1.82 -17.32
C LEU A 568 13.41 -1.60 -16.07
N MET A 569 14.58 -0.99 -16.25
CA MET A 569 15.54 -0.70 -15.17
C MET A 569 15.54 0.79 -14.77
N GLN A 570 14.52 1.56 -15.20
CA GLN A 570 14.31 2.97 -14.84
C GLN A 570 15.58 3.83 -14.90
N LEU A 571 16.24 3.83 -16.06
CA LEU A 571 17.43 4.65 -16.23
C LEU A 571 17.06 6.12 -16.43
N MET A 572 17.69 7.00 -15.65
CA MET A 572 17.68 8.43 -15.92
C MET A 572 18.37 8.71 -17.27
N PRO A 573 17.82 9.57 -18.15
CA PRO A 573 18.44 9.86 -19.45
C PRO A 573 19.90 10.32 -19.36
N ALA A 574 20.25 11.11 -18.35
CA ALA A 574 21.62 11.56 -18.11
C ALA A 574 22.55 10.39 -17.77
N THR A 575 22.15 9.52 -16.83
CA THR A 575 22.89 8.31 -16.44
C THR A 575 23.07 7.38 -17.64
N ALA A 576 21.97 7.08 -18.35
CA ALA A 576 21.98 6.25 -19.55
C ALA A 576 22.98 6.75 -20.61
N LYS A 577 23.00 8.06 -20.87
CA LYS A 577 23.93 8.67 -21.83
C LYS A 577 25.39 8.55 -21.39
N ILE A 578 25.69 8.70 -20.10
CA ILE A 578 27.04 8.54 -19.55
C ILE A 578 27.49 7.08 -19.65
N THR A 579 26.64 6.14 -19.20
CA THR A 579 26.91 4.70 -19.27
C THR A 579 27.11 4.24 -20.71
N ALA A 580 26.27 4.69 -21.64
CA ALA A 580 26.38 4.31 -23.05
C ALA A 580 27.73 4.76 -23.64
N ARG A 581 28.16 5.99 -23.33
CA ARG A 581 29.48 6.49 -23.76
C ARG A 581 30.63 5.69 -23.16
N ARG A 582 30.58 5.38 -21.86
CA ARG A 582 31.62 4.60 -21.16
C ARG A 582 31.78 3.20 -21.75
N HIS A 583 30.67 2.57 -22.10
CA HIS A 583 30.63 1.20 -22.64
C HIS A 583 30.61 1.12 -24.17
N GLY A 584 30.87 2.24 -24.88
CA GLY A 584 30.95 2.27 -26.34
C GLY A 584 29.63 1.95 -27.07
N LEU A 585 28.49 2.18 -26.42
CA LEU A 585 27.15 1.94 -26.96
C LEU A 585 26.58 3.21 -27.60
N SER A 586 25.86 3.05 -28.71
CA SER A 586 25.02 4.12 -29.27
C SER A 586 23.92 4.50 -28.27
N TYR A 587 23.53 5.77 -28.27
CA TYR A 587 22.50 6.29 -27.37
C TYR A 587 21.42 7.05 -28.14
N ASP A 588 20.18 6.61 -27.95
CA ASP A 588 18.96 7.36 -28.26
C ASP A 588 18.02 7.23 -27.06
N GLN A 589 17.47 8.35 -26.60
CA GLN A 589 16.61 8.36 -25.42
C GLN A 589 15.32 7.54 -25.62
N SER A 590 14.78 7.52 -26.85
CA SER A 590 13.54 6.77 -27.16
C SER A 590 13.74 5.26 -27.01
N TRP A 591 14.96 4.74 -27.22
CA TRP A 591 15.26 3.32 -27.06
C TRP A 591 15.14 2.85 -25.61
N LEU A 592 15.19 3.75 -24.64
CA LEU A 592 15.00 3.40 -23.23
C LEU A 592 13.59 2.86 -22.95
N THR A 593 12.57 3.22 -23.74
CA THR A 593 11.18 2.72 -23.58
C THR A 593 10.69 1.89 -24.76
N THR A 594 11.32 2.00 -25.94
CA THR A 594 10.91 1.27 -27.14
C THR A 594 11.70 -0.01 -27.41
N ARG A 595 12.83 -0.20 -26.71
CA ARG A 595 13.72 -1.37 -26.88
C ARG A 595 14.06 -1.96 -25.50
N PRO A 596 13.23 -2.88 -24.98
CA PRO A 596 13.41 -3.47 -23.66
C PRO A 596 14.81 -4.07 -23.46
N GLU A 597 15.34 -4.80 -24.46
CA GLU A 597 16.65 -5.46 -24.38
C GLU A 597 17.80 -4.45 -24.31
N TYR A 598 17.66 -3.30 -25.00
CA TYR A 598 18.63 -2.21 -24.92
C TYR A 598 18.62 -1.56 -23.52
N ASN A 599 17.44 -1.32 -22.96
CA ASN A 599 17.30 -0.76 -21.62
C ASN A 599 17.98 -1.66 -20.58
N VAL A 600 17.71 -2.98 -20.64
CA VAL A 600 18.33 -3.94 -19.72
C VAL A 600 19.84 -4.05 -19.95
N LYS A 601 20.32 -4.08 -21.20
CA LYS A 601 21.76 -4.11 -21.50
C LYS A 601 22.48 -2.90 -20.89
N LEU A 602 21.91 -1.71 -21.06
CA LEU A 602 22.49 -0.48 -20.52
C LEU A 602 22.40 -0.41 -19.00
N GLY A 603 21.30 -0.89 -18.41
CA GLY A 603 21.11 -0.93 -16.96
C GLY A 603 22.04 -1.94 -16.29
N ARG A 604 22.26 -3.10 -16.90
CA ARG A 604 23.28 -4.08 -16.48
C ARG A 604 24.68 -3.48 -16.48
N ALA A 605 25.03 -2.71 -17.51
CA ALA A 605 26.32 -2.01 -17.57
C ALA A 605 26.45 -0.95 -16.46
N HIS A 606 25.39 -0.18 -16.19
CA HIS A 606 25.41 0.78 -15.09
C HIS A 606 25.52 0.10 -13.72
N LEU A 607 24.79 -1.00 -13.51
CA LEU A 607 24.84 -1.79 -12.29
C LEU A 607 26.23 -2.41 -12.08
N ALA A 608 26.89 -2.86 -13.15
CA ALA A 608 28.27 -3.34 -13.10
C ALA A 608 29.25 -2.25 -12.65
N ASP A 609 29.11 -1.03 -13.19
CA ASP A 609 29.92 0.12 -12.77
C ASP A 609 29.78 0.40 -11.27
N LEU A 610 28.56 0.29 -10.71
CA LEU A 610 28.30 0.50 -9.29
C LEU A 610 28.85 -0.62 -8.41
N LEU A 611 28.75 -1.88 -8.86
CA LEU A 611 29.36 -3.00 -8.15
C LEU A 611 30.88 -2.84 -8.08
N GLU A 612 31.52 -2.41 -9.17
CA GLU A 612 32.94 -2.09 -9.18
C GLU A 612 33.27 -0.91 -8.24
N GLU A 613 32.46 0.15 -8.25
CA GLU A 613 32.64 1.33 -7.39
C GLU A 613 32.55 1.02 -5.89
N PHE A 614 31.73 0.02 -5.52
CA PHE A 614 31.46 -0.34 -4.13
C PHE A 614 31.99 -1.73 -3.73
N ASP A 615 33.07 -2.19 -4.38
CA ASP A 615 33.76 -3.45 -4.05
C ASP A 615 32.81 -4.66 -3.94
N ASP A 616 31.90 -4.81 -4.89
CA ASP A 616 30.84 -5.84 -4.95
C ASP A 616 29.81 -5.80 -3.81
N SER A 617 29.73 -4.71 -3.04
CA SER A 617 28.72 -4.53 -1.99
C SER A 617 27.31 -4.38 -2.55
N TYR A 618 26.41 -5.31 -2.25
CA TYR A 618 25.02 -5.21 -2.72
C TYR A 618 24.26 -4.07 -2.03
N ILE A 619 24.42 -3.92 -0.72
CA ILE A 619 23.74 -2.85 0.02
C ILE A 619 24.08 -1.49 -0.58
N PHE A 620 25.38 -1.22 -0.79
CA PHE A 620 25.81 0.07 -1.32
C PHE A 620 25.44 0.26 -2.78
N THR A 621 25.60 -0.78 -3.60
CA THR A 621 25.26 -0.73 -5.03
C THR A 621 23.77 -0.44 -5.21
N ILE A 622 22.90 -1.17 -4.52
CA ILE A 622 21.45 -1.01 -4.61
C ILE A 622 21.03 0.37 -4.09
N ALA A 623 21.59 0.81 -2.95
CA ALA A 623 21.35 2.14 -2.43
C ALA A 623 21.84 3.24 -3.38
N ALA A 624 22.99 3.05 -4.03
CA ALA A 624 23.58 4.00 -4.96
C ALA A 624 22.82 4.06 -6.28
N TYR A 625 22.25 2.94 -6.74
CA TYR A 625 21.40 2.90 -7.92
C TYR A 625 20.18 3.82 -7.75
N ASN A 626 19.55 3.79 -6.57
CA ASN A 626 18.37 4.60 -6.27
C ASN A 626 18.71 6.06 -5.83
N ALA A 627 19.65 6.25 -4.90
CA ALA A 627 19.92 7.54 -4.27
C ALA A 627 21.17 8.27 -4.81
N GLY A 628 21.99 7.60 -5.62
CA GLY A 628 23.28 8.07 -6.11
C GLY A 628 24.44 7.78 -5.16
N GLY A 629 25.60 7.41 -5.71
CA GLY A 629 26.78 7.01 -4.93
C GLY A 629 27.36 8.09 -4.00
N GLY A 630 27.11 9.37 -4.29
CA GLY A 630 27.51 10.48 -3.41
C GLY A 630 26.85 10.40 -2.03
N ARG A 631 25.55 10.07 -1.98
CA ARG A 631 24.81 9.92 -0.71
C ARG A 631 25.24 8.68 0.05
N VAL A 632 25.47 7.58 -0.66
CA VAL A 632 25.95 6.35 -0.01
C VAL A 632 27.30 6.59 0.67
N ARG A 633 28.22 7.33 0.04
CA ARG A 633 29.48 7.73 0.69
C ARG A 633 29.27 8.57 1.95
N GLU A 634 28.35 9.53 1.91
CA GLU A 634 27.97 10.33 3.08
C GLU A 634 27.41 9.45 4.21
N TRP A 635 26.54 8.48 3.89
CA TRP A 635 25.97 7.57 4.87
C TRP A 635 27.01 6.61 5.46
N ILE A 636 27.96 6.13 4.65
CA ILE A 636 29.10 5.34 5.15
C ILE A 636 29.94 6.18 6.12
N GLN A 637 30.19 7.45 5.82
CA GLN A 637 30.92 8.35 6.72
C GLN A 637 30.16 8.61 8.03
N THR A 638 28.83 8.71 7.95
CA THR A 638 27.98 9.06 9.10
C THR A 638 27.69 7.87 10.02
N TYR A 639 27.41 6.70 9.44
CA TYR A 639 26.93 5.52 10.16
C TYR A 639 27.96 4.39 10.25
N GLY A 640 29.12 4.57 9.63
CA GLY A 640 30.15 3.53 9.51
C GLY A 640 29.92 2.62 8.30
N ASN A 641 30.90 1.75 8.05
CA ASN A 641 30.85 0.76 6.97
C ASN A 641 30.29 -0.57 7.53
N PRO A 642 29.09 -1.04 7.09
CA PRO A 642 28.51 -2.33 7.49
C PRO A 642 29.32 -3.56 7.06
N GLN A 643 30.34 -3.41 6.22
CA GLN A 643 31.30 -4.46 5.88
C GLN A 643 32.50 -4.52 6.85
N ALA A 644 32.62 -3.53 7.75
CA ALA A 644 33.62 -3.53 8.82
C ALA A 644 33.06 -4.15 10.10
N GLU A 645 33.94 -4.64 10.98
CA GLU A 645 33.52 -5.17 12.28
C GLU A 645 32.88 -4.07 13.13
N GLY A 646 31.76 -4.40 13.80
CA GLY A 646 31.07 -3.51 14.75
C GLY A 646 29.89 -2.72 14.18
N VAL A 647 29.60 -2.79 12.88
CA VAL A 647 28.39 -2.19 12.28
C VAL A 647 27.45 -3.30 11.82
N ASP A 648 26.25 -3.34 12.40
CA ASP A 648 25.21 -4.29 11.99
C ASP A 648 24.61 -3.83 10.66
N ALA A 649 24.72 -4.66 9.62
CA ALA A 649 24.25 -4.33 8.27
C ALA A 649 22.73 -4.09 8.20
N ILE A 650 21.93 -4.75 9.05
CA ILE A 650 20.48 -4.62 9.09
C ILE A 650 20.11 -3.27 9.73
N ASP A 651 20.80 -2.88 10.80
CA ASP A 651 20.65 -1.53 11.36
C ASP A 651 21.13 -0.45 10.41
N TRP A 652 22.21 -0.69 9.65
CA TRP A 652 22.70 0.26 8.66
C TRP A 652 21.65 0.53 7.57
N VAL A 653 20.97 -0.51 7.07
CA VAL A 653 19.85 -0.37 6.13
C VAL A 653 18.75 0.48 6.76
N GLU A 654 18.45 0.28 8.04
CA GLU A 654 17.42 1.02 8.76
C GLU A 654 17.76 2.50 9.02
N LEU A 655 19.05 2.83 9.10
CA LEU A 655 19.59 4.18 9.24
C LEU A 655 19.55 5.02 7.96
N ILE A 656 19.31 4.41 6.79
CA ILE A 656 19.15 5.12 5.52
C ILE A 656 18.05 6.20 5.69
N PRO A 657 18.37 7.51 5.54
CA PRO A 657 17.44 8.59 5.86
C PRO A 657 16.21 8.65 4.96
N PHE A 658 16.36 8.19 3.71
CA PHE A 658 15.28 8.21 2.73
C PHE A 658 14.49 6.91 2.86
N SER A 659 13.23 7.03 3.29
CA SER A 659 12.31 5.90 3.41
C SER A 659 12.19 5.12 2.10
N GLU A 660 12.11 5.83 0.97
CA GLU A 660 12.10 5.23 -0.37
C GLU A 660 13.33 4.35 -0.61
N THR A 661 14.54 4.88 -0.41
CA THR A 661 15.79 4.14 -0.64
C THR A 661 15.94 2.96 0.32
N ARG A 662 15.58 3.14 1.59
CA ARG A 662 15.60 2.07 2.59
C ARG A 662 14.70 0.91 2.17
N ASN A 663 13.46 1.21 1.81
CA ASN A 663 12.50 0.23 1.34
C ASN A 663 13.02 -0.42 0.05
N TYR A 664 13.54 0.36 -0.89
CA TYR A 664 14.11 -0.12 -2.14
C TYR A 664 15.22 -1.16 -1.91
N VAL A 665 16.17 -0.90 -1.01
CA VAL A 665 17.23 -1.87 -0.66
C VAL A 665 16.65 -3.17 -0.14
N GLN A 666 15.70 -3.10 0.80
CA GLN A 666 15.03 -4.29 1.35
C GLN A 666 14.30 -5.09 0.26
N ARG A 667 13.59 -4.40 -0.64
CA ARG A 667 12.83 -5.02 -1.73
C ARG A 667 13.68 -5.65 -2.81
N VAL A 668 14.76 -5.00 -3.24
CA VAL A 668 15.63 -5.59 -4.26
C VAL A 668 16.27 -6.85 -3.70
N LEU A 669 16.78 -6.80 -2.46
CA LEU A 669 17.42 -7.95 -1.83
C LEU A 669 16.44 -9.12 -1.59
N GLU A 670 15.22 -8.86 -1.11
CA GLU A 670 14.21 -9.93 -0.95
C GLU A 670 13.84 -10.57 -2.31
N ASN A 671 13.78 -9.75 -3.38
CA ASN A 671 13.52 -10.24 -4.73
C ASN A 671 14.67 -11.09 -5.27
N VAL A 672 15.93 -10.75 -4.98
CA VAL A 672 17.11 -11.52 -5.45
C VAL A 672 17.01 -12.98 -5.00
N ALA A 673 16.69 -13.22 -3.73
CA ALA A 673 16.55 -14.57 -3.20
C ALA A 673 15.46 -15.37 -3.93
N VAL A 674 14.30 -14.73 -4.22
CA VAL A 674 13.21 -15.38 -4.96
C VAL A 674 13.61 -15.66 -6.40
N TYR A 675 14.30 -14.73 -7.07
CA TYR A 675 14.76 -14.94 -8.44
C TYR A 675 15.83 -16.02 -8.55
N ARG A 676 16.71 -16.19 -7.55
CA ARG A 676 17.64 -17.33 -7.52
C ARG A 676 16.86 -18.66 -7.51
N ALA A 677 15.76 -18.77 -6.76
CA ALA A 677 14.89 -19.94 -6.79
C ALA A 677 14.22 -20.12 -8.16
N ARG A 678 13.59 -19.05 -8.69
CA ARG A 678 12.91 -19.06 -10.01
C ARG A 678 13.83 -19.51 -11.15
N LEU A 679 15.07 -19.03 -11.16
CA LEU A 679 16.06 -19.34 -12.18
C LEU A 679 16.64 -20.76 -12.03
N ALA A 680 16.75 -21.27 -10.81
CA ALA A 680 17.17 -22.65 -10.56
C ALA A 680 16.08 -23.67 -10.91
N GLY A 681 14.80 -23.25 -10.90
CA GLY A 681 13.65 -24.13 -11.08
C GLY A 681 13.36 -25.02 -9.86
N GLU A 682 14.03 -24.76 -8.75
CA GLU A 682 13.88 -25.48 -7.49
C GLU A 682 14.05 -24.53 -6.30
N ALA A 683 13.60 -24.96 -5.13
CA ALA A 683 13.78 -24.19 -3.90
C ALA A 683 15.28 -24.06 -3.58
N VAL A 684 15.80 -22.83 -3.45
CA VAL A 684 17.21 -22.57 -3.07
C VAL A 684 17.32 -21.99 -1.66
N PRO A 685 18.46 -22.17 -0.97
CA PRO A 685 18.70 -21.51 0.31
C PRO A 685 18.65 -19.98 0.21
N VAL A 686 18.00 -19.34 1.18
CA VAL A 686 18.07 -17.89 1.39
C VAL A 686 19.49 -17.53 1.84
N SER A 687 20.05 -16.47 1.25
CA SER A 687 21.44 -16.01 1.46
C SER A 687 21.51 -14.50 1.69
N LEU A 688 20.47 -13.95 2.30
CA LEU A 688 20.27 -12.51 2.44
C LEU A 688 21.32 -11.88 3.36
N ILE A 689 21.69 -12.53 4.47
CA ILE A 689 22.76 -12.06 5.37
C ILE A 689 24.11 -12.07 4.64
N ALA A 690 24.38 -13.10 3.84
CA ALA A 690 25.57 -13.15 3.00
C ALA A 690 25.59 -12.01 1.96
N ASP A 691 24.45 -11.70 1.34
CA ASP A 691 24.33 -10.57 0.41
C ASP A 691 24.52 -9.22 1.11
N LEU A 692 24.03 -9.08 2.35
CA LEU A 692 24.25 -7.89 3.17
C LEU A 692 25.73 -7.69 3.54
N GLN A 693 26.50 -8.77 3.68
CA GLN A 693 27.92 -8.75 4.02
C GLN A 693 28.86 -8.80 2.81
N ARG A 694 28.30 -8.90 1.59
CA ARG A 694 29.07 -9.02 0.35
C ARG A 694 30.02 -7.83 0.18
N GLY A 695 31.20 -8.10 -0.38
CA GLY A 695 32.26 -7.09 -0.57
C GLY A 695 33.15 -6.85 0.66
N SER A 696 32.88 -7.51 1.79
CA SER A 696 33.81 -7.54 2.92
C SER A 696 35.11 -8.25 2.50
N SER A 697 36.27 -7.65 2.80
CA SER A 697 37.61 -8.14 2.42
C SER A 697 37.98 -9.55 2.92
N LYS A 698 37.10 -10.20 3.69
CA LYS A 698 37.24 -11.58 4.19
C LYS A 698 36.58 -12.67 3.33
N GLY A 699 36.17 -12.39 2.08
CA GLY A 699 35.69 -13.44 1.19
C GLY A 699 35.61 -13.03 -0.28
N ARG A 700 36.75 -12.98 -0.98
CA ARG A 700 36.77 -12.91 -2.46
C ARG A 700 36.47 -14.31 -3.04
N PRO A 701 35.69 -14.36 -4.12
CA PRO A 701 36.31 -14.18 -5.42
C PRO A 701 36.04 -12.78 -5.95
N SER A 702 37.12 -12.11 -6.36
CA SER A 702 37.06 -11.01 -7.31
C SER A 702 36.28 -11.47 -8.54
N TYR A 703 35.51 -10.56 -9.15
CA TYR A 703 34.84 -10.73 -10.44
C TYR A 703 35.69 -11.43 -11.55
N ALA A 704 37.01 -11.47 -11.40
CA ALA A 704 37.93 -12.22 -12.26
C ALA A 704 37.74 -13.77 -12.30
N ALA A 705 36.80 -14.38 -11.57
CA ALA A 705 36.73 -15.85 -11.47
C ALA A 705 35.37 -16.53 -11.75
N TYR A 706 34.33 -15.84 -12.23
CA TYR A 706 33.11 -16.55 -12.65
C TYR A 706 33.25 -17.07 -14.09
N ARG A 707 33.60 -18.37 -14.23
CA ARG A 707 33.55 -19.08 -15.51
C ARG A 707 32.17 -19.74 -15.67
N PRO A 708 31.54 -19.69 -16.85
CA PRO A 708 30.20 -20.28 -17.10
C PRO A 708 30.10 -21.80 -16.94
N GLU A 709 31.20 -22.50 -16.60
CA GLU A 709 31.24 -23.97 -16.55
C GLU A 709 31.03 -24.54 -15.14
N ASP A 710 30.89 -23.69 -14.10
CA ASP A 710 30.74 -24.12 -12.69
C ASP A 710 29.29 -24.01 -12.16
N SER A 711 28.29 -24.43 -12.96
CA SER A 711 26.90 -24.70 -12.54
C SER A 711 26.57 -26.20 -12.63
N PRO A 712 25.58 -26.71 -11.88
CA PRO A 712 25.73 -27.79 -10.90
C PRO A 712 26.04 -29.16 -11.54
N THR A 713 27.31 -29.54 -11.60
CA THR A 713 27.69 -30.96 -11.81
C THR A 713 28.54 -31.55 -10.68
N ARG A 714 28.80 -30.79 -9.60
CA ARG A 714 29.60 -31.26 -8.45
C ARG A 714 28.86 -31.37 -7.12
N LEU A 715 27.53 -31.49 -7.14
CA LEU A 715 26.75 -31.99 -6.00
C LEU A 715 26.19 -33.41 -6.22
N ALA A 716 26.50 -34.05 -7.36
CA ALA A 716 26.09 -35.43 -7.66
C ALA A 716 27.06 -36.51 -7.13
N ALA A 717 28.07 -36.14 -6.33
CA ALA A 717 29.09 -37.08 -5.82
C ALA A 717 29.11 -37.20 -4.29
N LEU A 718 27.94 -37.21 -3.65
CA LEU A 718 27.77 -37.78 -2.31
C LEU A 718 26.50 -38.64 -2.34
N SER A 719 26.69 -39.95 -2.57
CA SER A 719 25.62 -40.94 -2.44
C SER A 719 25.15 -41.03 -0.98
N PRO A 720 23.84 -41.05 -0.70
CA PRO A 720 23.32 -41.45 0.59
C PRO A 720 23.22 -42.98 0.60
N ALA A 721 24.27 -43.66 1.04
CA ALA A 721 24.15 -45.05 1.45
C ALA A 721 23.79 -45.10 2.94
N SER A 722 22.69 -45.82 3.22
CA SER A 722 22.30 -46.41 4.50
C SER A 722 21.93 -45.49 5.66
N LEU A 723 20.64 -45.10 5.72
CA LEU A 723 19.86 -45.12 6.97
C LEU A 723 18.41 -45.53 6.66
N SER A 724 17.98 -46.67 7.22
CA SER A 724 16.61 -47.19 7.15
C SER A 724 15.64 -46.35 8.01
N PRO A 725 14.33 -46.33 7.67
CA PRO A 725 13.34 -45.57 8.43
C PRO A 725 12.88 -46.40 9.65
N ALA A 726 13.05 -45.85 10.84
CA ALA A 726 12.44 -46.38 12.05
C ALA A 726 11.41 -45.37 12.60
N GLY A 727 10.14 -45.75 12.51
CA GLY A 727 9.06 -45.42 13.45
C GLY A 727 8.68 -43.94 13.64
N ARG A 728 7.63 -43.50 12.93
CA ARG A 728 6.73 -42.45 13.44
C ARG A 728 5.75 -43.09 14.44
N PRO A 729 5.53 -42.53 15.64
CA PRO A 729 4.36 -42.88 16.42
C PRO A 729 3.14 -42.11 15.88
N ASP A 730 2.04 -42.84 15.64
CA ASP A 730 0.72 -42.28 15.39
C ASP A 730 0.28 -41.44 16.59
N VAL A 731 -0.14 -40.20 16.32
CA VAL A 731 -0.89 -39.39 17.28
C VAL A 731 -2.18 -38.94 16.61
N ASP A 732 -3.27 -39.54 17.08
CA ASP A 732 -4.66 -39.24 16.74
C ASP A 732 -5.03 -37.82 17.22
N PRO A 733 -5.46 -36.89 16.34
CA PRO A 733 -5.73 -35.50 16.73
C PRO A 733 -7.17 -35.25 17.22
N LEU A 734 -7.92 -36.25 17.65
CA LEU A 734 -9.28 -36.06 18.17
C LEU A 734 -9.49 -36.71 19.54
N ARG A 735 -8.96 -36.06 20.59
CA ARG A 735 -9.38 -36.35 21.97
C ARG A 735 -9.51 -35.05 22.76
N GLU A 736 -10.73 -34.53 22.82
CA GLU A 736 -11.10 -33.48 23.78
C GLU A 736 -10.98 -34.01 25.22
N PRO A 737 -10.42 -33.23 26.17
CA PRO A 737 -10.59 -33.53 27.58
C PRO A 737 -11.86 -32.87 28.13
N ASP A 738 -12.71 -33.76 28.64
CA ASP A 738 -13.88 -33.59 29.49
C ASP A 738 -13.70 -32.49 30.57
N ARG A 739 -14.67 -31.56 30.63
CA ARG A 739 -14.77 -30.51 31.66
C ARG A 739 -15.97 -30.80 32.56
N THR A 740 -15.74 -31.39 33.73
CA THR A 740 -16.71 -31.39 34.84
C THR A 740 -16.07 -31.12 36.21
N ALA A 741 -16.36 -29.92 36.73
CA ALA A 741 -16.55 -29.52 38.14
C ALA A 741 -15.32 -29.40 39.11
N PRO A 742 -15.45 -28.75 40.30
CA PRO A 742 -14.99 -27.37 40.54
C PRO A 742 -14.09 -27.19 41.80
N VAL A 743 -13.81 -25.92 42.15
CA VAL A 743 -13.48 -25.34 43.50
C VAL A 743 -12.06 -24.76 43.66
N ALA A 744 -11.99 -23.43 43.87
CA ALA A 744 -11.50 -22.75 45.08
C ALA A 744 -10.96 -21.34 44.77
N ALA A 745 -11.61 -20.31 45.31
CA ALA A 745 -11.07 -18.95 45.40
C ALA A 745 -10.17 -18.83 46.65
N PRO A 746 -9.15 -17.95 46.66
CA PRO A 746 -8.62 -17.41 47.89
C PRO A 746 -9.11 -15.98 48.14
N ALA A 747 -9.27 -15.72 49.44
CA ALA A 747 -9.96 -14.63 50.08
C ALA A 747 -9.23 -13.28 50.01
N ALA A 748 -10.03 -12.22 50.16
CA ALA A 748 -9.61 -10.89 50.56
C ALA A 748 -9.25 -10.88 52.06
N GLU A 749 -8.19 -10.17 52.41
CA GLU A 749 -7.94 -9.70 53.78
C GLU A 749 -7.90 -8.17 53.78
N THR A 750 -8.92 -7.59 54.42
CA THR A 750 -8.84 -6.30 55.10
C THR A 750 -8.87 -6.60 56.59
N ASP A 751 -7.93 -6.06 57.36
CA ASP A 751 -8.19 -5.82 58.77
C ASP A 751 -7.58 -4.50 59.23
N ALA A 752 -8.37 -3.77 60.02
CA ALA A 752 -8.05 -2.51 60.62
C ALA A 752 -8.56 -2.54 62.06
N SER A 753 -7.69 -2.26 63.05
CA SER A 753 -7.87 -1.21 64.08
C SER A 753 -7.16 -1.45 65.43
N ALA A 754 -6.71 -0.33 66.02
CA ALA A 754 -6.39 0.00 67.43
C ALA A 754 -5.16 -0.65 68.09
N GLY A 755 -4.23 0.03 68.79
CA GLY A 755 -4.02 1.36 69.44
C GLY A 755 -2.99 1.14 70.59
N PRO A 756 -2.73 2.04 71.57
CA PRO A 756 -2.51 3.49 71.60
C PRO A 756 -1.08 3.89 72.10
N ASP A 757 -0.89 5.20 72.32
CA ASP A 757 0.22 5.97 72.96
C ASP A 757 1.12 6.81 72.04
#